data_AF-A0A9Q8WMK0-F1
#
_entry.id   AF-A0A9Q8WMK0-F1
#
_cell.length_a   1.000
_cell.length_b   1.000
_cell.length_c   1.000
_cell.angle_alpha   90.00
_cell.angle_beta   90.00
_cell.angle_gamma   90.00
#
_symmetry.space_group_name_H-M   'P 1'
#
loop_
_entity.id
_entity.type
_entity.pdbx_description
1 polymer ?
#
loop_
_entity_poly.entity_id
_entity_poly.type
_entity_poly.pdbx_seq_one_letter_code
_entity_poly.pdbx_strand_id
1 'polypeptide(L)'
;MNVLARSLDIDYLSYGALLTGLESASVHDAVAERGYDMQTNFLGIPPHLGFFSQWAPSHTRAASRLLGRRNELAEAAIFASFIFLQAARIWVHMYCMLETVPTDEGQFLIMTGVTRPASPDEAYRLQTSPRCCTGICSGSVERQGSLHTILQVVHMEVFLGPSLCGVVEGQSSLHLGDVSQAAGPYHHPTFFAGGRRSRPVGGANGRFLTIEDGHLPLIWPRVTNNLVRMHLVPKELDKLVISQLGSLAQRRLARGVKLNHSEATVRIPSFAVLSPHSEFVCTNTTQPQALIASNLQELIRDGNHTVADLMSLGATMLGRRHVLPTVCSTLHEIQVEGTFPSGTYLVTVHNPIATDDGDLARALYGSFLPVPSNDLFSMPEVAAYEPKKAPGAVVTAVRKVALNEKRNRIRLRVKSKGDRPIQVGSHYHFIETNPQLEFDREKSYGYRLDIPAGTSVRFEPGDVKTVTLVEIGGHKVIRGGNKLASGGVELWRAKEIVEKLQLAGFAHAPEPEAVMNFAEVYQMERAAYATMFGPTVDDLVRLGTTDLWIKVEKDFTVYGDECKFGGGKTLREGMGQATGRPDSESLDMVVTNALIVDWTGIYKADIGVKDGMIVGIGKAGNPDVMDGVTPNMIVGSCTDVVAGEGKIITAGGIDTHIHFICPQQANEAVASGITTMLGGGTGPSAGTSATTCTPGKNYMREMLQACDTLPLNIGITGKGNDSAPEALRDQVIAGACGLKLHEDWGTTPAAIDTCLSVCDELDVQCLIHTDTLNESGFVESTINAFAGRTIHTYHTEGAGGGHAPDIISVVEHPNVLPSSTNPTRPYTRNTLDEHLDMLMVCHHLSKNIPEDVAFAESRIRAETIAAEDVLHDLGAISMMSSDSQAMGRCGEVVLRTWNTAHKNKVQRGFLPEDEGTGADNFRVKRYVSKYTINPAVAQGFGHLVGSIEVGKLADLVVWDPAWFGTKPNLVIKSGLIASAQMGDPNASIPTVQPIIARPMFAPLVPASSVLFVSAASIASGAIASYGLRKRVEAVKGCRTVGKKDMRFNDSMPRMRVDPESYTVEADGEVCTAEPSDTLPLTQEFYVY
;
A
#
# COMPACT_ATOMS: atom_id res chain seq x y z
N MET A 1 -42.94 42.82 14.14
CA MET A 1 -44.28 43.09 13.57
C MET A 1 -44.15 43.36 12.07
N ASN A 2 -45.07 42.97 11.19
CA ASN A 2 -46.07 41.88 11.27
C ASN A 2 -46.76 41.65 9.90
N VAL A 3 -46.49 40.51 9.25
CA VAL A 3 -47.36 39.78 8.31
C VAL A 3 -46.88 38.31 8.42
N LEU A 4 -47.48 37.34 9.14
CA LEU A 4 -48.86 36.91 9.40
C LEU A 4 -49.58 36.34 8.16
N ALA A 5 -50.24 35.16 8.19
CA ALA A 5 -50.36 34.11 9.22
C ALA A 5 -51.06 32.84 8.64
N ARG A 6 -51.32 31.85 9.52
CA ARG A 6 -52.16 30.61 9.42
C ARG A 6 -51.36 29.32 9.24
N SER A 7 -51.75 28.17 9.81
CA SER A 7 -52.97 27.84 10.59
C SER A 7 -52.70 27.39 12.04
N LEU A 8 -53.77 27.21 12.83
CA LEU A 8 -53.78 26.78 14.24
C LEU A 8 -54.26 25.33 14.37
N ASP A 9 -53.96 24.67 15.49
CA ASP A 9 -54.97 24.29 16.51
C ASP A 9 -54.30 23.87 17.83
N ILE A 10 -55.04 23.93 18.96
CA ILE A 10 -54.54 23.82 20.35
C ILE A 10 -55.61 23.14 21.23
N ASP A 11 -55.20 22.35 22.23
CA ASP A 11 -55.84 22.18 23.57
C ASP A 11 -55.00 21.20 24.44
N TYR A 12 -54.94 21.24 25.78
CA TYR A 12 -55.57 22.09 26.82
C TYR A 12 -54.74 22.06 28.15
N LEU A 13 -54.91 23.09 29.02
CA LEU A 13 -54.64 23.16 30.49
C LEU A 13 -53.18 23.26 31.01
N SER A 14 -52.84 23.94 32.13
CA SER A 14 -53.40 25.13 32.84
C SER A 14 -52.53 25.55 34.06
N TYR A 15 -52.55 26.86 34.45
CA TYR A 15 -51.93 27.50 35.66
C TYR A 15 -50.37 27.52 35.77
N GLY A 16 -49.70 28.61 36.19
CA GLY A 16 -50.11 30.01 36.43
C GLY A 16 -49.11 30.87 37.26
N ALA A 17 -49.11 32.21 37.06
CA ALA A 17 -48.46 33.29 37.88
C ALA A 17 -46.90 33.41 37.83
N LEU A 18 -46.25 34.60 37.94
CA LEU A 18 -46.67 36.03 38.01
C LEU A 18 -45.51 37.02 37.59
N LEU A 19 -45.86 38.21 37.02
CA LEU A 19 -45.19 39.55 36.97
C LEU A 19 -43.64 39.70 37.15
N THR A 20 -42.78 40.37 36.34
CA THR A 20 -42.72 41.63 35.52
C THR A 20 -42.15 42.90 36.22
N GLY A 21 -41.20 43.60 35.58
CA GLY A 21 -40.78 44.99 35.87
C GLY A 21 -39.52 45.15 36.75
N LEU A 22 -38.78 46.28 36.78
CA LEU A 22 -38.83 47.55 36.01
C LEU A 22 -37.47 48.32 36.09
N GLU A 23 -37.21 49.15 35.06
CA GLU A 23 -36.45 50.44 35.05
C GLU A 23 -35.14 50.72 35.85
N SER A 24 -34.04 50.84 35.07
CA SER A 24 -33.21 52.07 34.93
C SER A 24 -32.14 52.50 35.99
N ALA A 25 -31.37 53.54 35.61
CA ALA A 25 -30.53 54.43 36.42
C ALA A 25 -29.18 53.92 37.01
N SER A 26 -28.17 53.87 36.13
CA SER A 26 -26.80 54.41 36.30
C SER A 26 -26.40 55.18 37.58
N VAL A 27 -25.13 55.05 38.04
CA VAL A 27 -24.12 56.15 38.28
C VAL A 27 -22.96 55.78 39.24
N HIS A 28 -21.73 56.16 38.85
CA HIS A 28 -20.46 56.43 39.59
C HIS A 28 -19.72 55.41 40.51
N ASP A 29 -18.39 55.42 40.28
CA ASP A 29 -17.22 55.47 41.18
C ASP A 29 -16.72 54.28 42.02
N ALA A 30 -15.42 54.04 41.80
CA ALA A 30 -14.53 53.07 42.43
C ALA A 30 -13.81 53.62 43.69
N VAL A 31 -12.82 52.85 44.20
CA VAL A 31 -11.56 53.24 44.89
C VAL A 31 -11.30 52.61 46.29
N ALA A 32 -10.03 52.24 46.51
CA ALA A 32 -9.28 52.03 47.76
C ALA A 32 -9.35 50.71 48.59
N GLU A 33 -8.42 49.79 48.32
CA GLU A 33 -7.20 49.48 49.12
C GLU A 33 -7.16 49.38 50.68
N ARG A 34 -6.40 48.35 51.15
CA ARG A 34 -5.59 48.18 52.40
C ARG A 34 -6.22 47.73 53.75
N GLY A 35 -5.67 46.64 54.29
CA GLY A 35 -4.76 46.72 55.46
C GLY A 35 -4.90 45.72 56.65
N TYR A 36 -3.74 45.18 57.11
CA TYR A 36 -3.41 44.73 58.49
C TYR A 36 -4.20 43.53 59.12
N ASP A 37 -3.71 42.74 60.11
CA ASP A 37 -2.37 42.53 60.75
C ASP A 37 -2.21 41.07 61.30
N MET A 38 -1.10 40.76 61.98
CA MET A 38 -0.74 39.48 62.63
C MET A 38 -1.44 39.21 63.99
N GLN A 39 -1.38 37.97 64.51
CA GLN A 39 -0.58 37.60 65.72
C GLN A 39 -0.72 36.14 66.24
N THR A 40 0.42 35.45 66.43
CA THR A 40 0.88 34.56 67.57
C THR A 40 -0.02 33.43 68.15
N ASN A 41 0.44 32.30 68.73
CA ASN A 41 1.75 31.75 69.19
C ASN A 41 1.64 30.18 69.37
N PHE A 42 2.50 29.32 69.96
CA PHE A 42 3.79 29.39 70.70
C PHE A 42 4.51 27.99 70.76
N LEU A 43 5.80 27.97 71.14
CA LEU A 43 6.60 26.95 71.91
C LEU A 43 6.65 25.42 71.55
N GLY A 44 7.89 24.89 71.39
CA GLY A 44 8.24 23.45 71.55
C GLY A 44 9.62 23.03 70.97
N ILE A 45 10.63 22.69 71.80
CA ILE A 45 12.07 22.40 71.47
C ILE A 45 12.71 21.57 72.64
N PRO A 46 13.87 20.83 72.60
CA PRO A 46 14.74 20.22 71.54
C PRO A 46 14.64 18.65 71.60
N PRO A 47 15.65 17.73 71.85
CA PRO A 47 17.12 17.64 71.62
C PRO A 47 17.73 16.27 71.14
N HIS A 48 19.07 16.24 70.93
CA HIS A 48 20.03 15.07 71.01
C HIS A 48 20.06 13.98 69.90
N LEU A 49 21.17 13.29 69.57
CA LEU A 49 22.65 13.60 69.54
C LEU A 49 23.45 12.46 68.82
N GLY A 50 24.65 12.76 68.26
CA GLY A 50 25.67 11.78 67.76
C GLY A 50 26.02 11.93 66.25
N PHE A 51 27.19 12.36 65.75
CA PHE A 51 28.63 11.99 65.92
C PHE A 51 29.02 10.61 65.32
N PHE A 52 30.14 10.41 64.58
CA PHE A 52 31.43 11.13 64.50
C PHE A 52 32.16 11.00 63.12
N SER A 53 32.74 12.11 62.60
CA SER A 53 33.99 12.31 61.78
C SER A 53 34.34 11.41 60.55
N GLN A 54 35.30 11.70 59.65
CA GLN A 54 36.40 12.70 59.52
C GLN A 54 36.47 13.25 58.06
N TRP A 55 37.33 14.18 57.61
CA TRP A 55 37.86 15.48 58.07
C TRP A 55 38.93 15.97 57.04
N ALA A 56 38.50 16.68 55.97
CA ALA A 56 39.26 17.77 55.29
C ALA A 56 40.66 17.47 54.65
N PRO A 57 41.41 18.44 54.03
CA PRO A 57 41.10 19.85 53.75
C PRO A 57 41.42 20.43 52.33
N SER A 58 40.96 21.67 52.18
CA SER A 58 41.05 22.70 51.12
C SER A 58 42.42 23.07 50.49
N HIS A 59 42.40 23.73 49.30
CA HIS A 59 42.72 25.18 49.15
C HIS A 59 42.57 25.79 47.72
N THR A 60 42.52 27.13 47.66
CA THR A 60 42.36 27.97 46.44
C THR A 60 43.59 28.84 46.10
N ARG A 61 43.81 29.09 44.79
CA ARG A 61 44.53 30.23 44.14
C ARG A 61 44.66 29.96 42.62
N ALA A 62 45.04 30.87 41.72
CA ALA A 62 44.66 32.29 41.48
C ALA A 62 45.41 32.82 40.21
N ALA A 63 44.80 33.80 39.51
CA ALA A 63 45.47 34.85 38.72
C ALA A 63 46.40 34.54 37.51
N SER A 64 45.78 34.55 36.31
CA SER A 64 46.05 35.55 35.24
C SER A 64 47.33 35.55 34.34
N ARG A 65 47.14 36.18 33.16
CA ARG A 65 48.14 36.77 32.23
C ARG A 65 49.02 35.86 31.37
N LEU A 66 48.82 35.97 30.06
CA LEU A 66 49.88 36.47 29.15
C LEU A 66 49.26 37.29 28.00
N LEU A 67 49.99 38.31 27.54
CA LEU A 67 49.54 39.30 26.56
C LEU A 67 50.65 39.54 25.51
N GLY A 68 50.31 39.40 24.23
CA GLY A 68 51.13 39.80 23.07
C GLY A 68 50.20 39.96 21.87
N ARG A 69 50.02 41.15 21.30
CA ARG A 69 50.94 41.87 20.39
C ARG A 69 51.20 41.12 19.08
N ARG A 70 51.03 41.71 17.90
CA ARG A 70 50.32 42.96 17.51
C ARG A 70 50.18 42.95 15.98
N ASN A 71 49.23 43.71 15.44
CA ASN A 71 49.07 44.16 14.05
C ASN A 71 49.91 43.48 12.95
N GLU A 72 49.23 42.87 11.99
CA GLU A 72 49.37 43.30 10.59
C GLU A 72 47.99 43.28 9.92
N LEU A 73 47.72 44.27 9.07
CA LEU A 73 46.39 44.60 8.55
C LEU A 73 46.51 45.15 7.13
N ALA A 74 45.42 45.05 6.37
CA ALA A 74 45.23 45.52 4.99
C ALA A 74 45.75 44.60 3.87
N GLU A 75 44.87 43.71 3.38
CA GLU A 75 44.59 43.56 1.93
C GLU A 75 43.28 42.78 1.67
N ALA A 76 42.85 41.90 2.59
CA ALA A 76 41.63 41.08 2.45
C ALA A 76 40.28 41.83 2.61
N ALA A 77 40.23 43.15 2.41
CA ALA A 77 39.06 43.99 2.76
C ALA A 77 37.99 44.12 1.65
N ILE A 78 38.22 43.57 0.45
CA ILE A 78 37.34 43.79 -0.73
C ILE A 78 36.49 42.54 -1.07
N PHE A 79 36.89 41.34 -0.66
CA PHE A 79 36.16 40.09 -1.01
C PHE A 79 35.08 39.67 0.02
N ALA A 80 35.13 40.18 1.25
CA ALA A 80 34.16 39.83 2.30
C ALA A 80 32.75 40.43 2.08
N SER A 81 32.67 41.56 1.37
CA SER A 81 31.44 42.36 1.21
C SER A 81 30.39 41.76 0.27
N PHE A 82 30.68 40.65 -0.43
CA PHE A 82 29.75 40.00 -1.36
C PHE A 82 29.10 38.70 -0.84
N ILE A 83 29.62 38.11 0.24
CA ILE A 83 29.10 36.84 0.79
C ILE A 83 28.18 37.08 2.01
N PHE A 84 28.30 38.24 2.68
CA PHE A 84 27.44 38.58 3.83
C PHE A 84 26.04 39.12 3.48
N LEU A 85 25.65 39.11 2.20
CA LEU A 85 24.40 39.72 1.71
C LEU A 85 23.32 38.70 1.27
N GLN A 86 23.51 37.40 1.55
CA GLN A 86 22.44 36.39 1.44
C GLN A 86 22.13 35.64 2.74
N ALA A 87 22.88 35.86 3.83
CA ALA A 87 22.68 35.19 5.13
C ALA A 87 21.94 36.06 6.17
N ALA A 88 21.22 37.11 5.75
CA ALA A 88 20.62 38.12 6.63
C ALA A 88 19.16 38.47 6.25
N ARG A 89 18.35 37.47 5.90
CA ARG A 89 16.88 37.58 5.79
C ARG A 89 16.20 36.33 6.35
N ILE A 90 16.16 36.25 7.69
CA ILE A 90 15.29 35.43 8.57
C ILE A 90 15.76 35.70 10.02
N TRP A 91 14.86 35.65 11.02
CA TRP A 91 15.13 35.79 12.47
C TRP A 91 15.40 37.19 13.09
N VAL A 92 14.41 38.08 12.99
CA VAL A 92 13.88 38.96 14.06
C VAL A 92 12.36 39.07 13.76
N HIS A 93 11.37 38.99 14.66
CA HIS A 93 11.28 39.22 16.11
C HIS A 93 10.49 38.10 16.84
N MET A 94 10.31 38.24 18.16
CA MET A 94 9.51 37.35 19.01
C MET A 94 8.61 38.17 19.95
N TYR A 95 7.31 37.84 20.00
CA TYR A 95 6.26 38.28 20.94
C TYR A 95 6.03 39.79 21.20
N CYS A 96 4.79 40.23 20.96
CA CYS A 96 4.03 41.08 21.88
C CYS A 96 2.51 40.88 21.66
N MET A 97 1.68 41.08 22.69
CA MET A 97 0.22 41.09 22.56
C MET A 97 -0.27 42.49 22.15
N LEU A 98 -1.43 42.56 21.47
CA LEU A 98 -2.59 43.34 21.94
C LEU A 98 -3.84 43.12 21.06
N GLU A 99 -5.00 43.46 21.61
CA GLU A 99 -6.31 43.39 20.95
C GLU A 99 -6.56 44.61 20.05
N THR A 100 -7.40 44.47 19.03
CA THR A 100 -8.03 45.61 18.33
C THR A 100 -9.50 45.34 18.05
N VAL A 101 -10.37 46.11 18.73
CA VAL A 101 -11.80 46.28 18.44
C VAL A 101 -11.94 47.27 17.26
N PRO A 102 -12.94 47.13 16.36
CA PRO A 102 -13.07 47.99 15.18
C PRO A 102 -13.50 49.44 15.51
N THR A 103 -13.32 50.33 14.53
CA THR A 103 -13.82 51.72 14.55
C THR A 103 -14.44 52.08 13.19
N ASP A 104 -15.58 52.77 13.23
CA ASP A 104 -16.44 53.05 12.07
C ASP A 104 -15.98 54.21 11.16
N GLU A 105 -16.68 54.29 10.02
CA GLU A 105 -16.92 55.42 9.10
C GLU A 105 -16.06 56.71 9.18
N GLY A 106 -15.45 57.09 8.05
CA GLY A 106 -14.85 58.41 7.83
C GLY A 106 -14.78 58.80 6.35
N GLN A 107 -15.68 59.68 5.89
CA GLN A 107 -15.86 60.01 4.47
C GLN A 107 -15.05 61.24 3.94
N PHE A 108 -14.71 61.17 2.64
CA PHE A 108 -14.48 62.24 1.63
C PHE A 108 -13.85 63.60 2.00
N LEU A 109 -12.81 64.00 1.24
CA LEU A 109 -12.88 65.04 0.16
C LEU A 109 -11.55 65.05 -0.66
N ILE A 110 -11.53 64.77 -1.98
CA ILE A 110 -11.69 65.68 -3.15
C ILE A 110 -10.59 66.75 -3.34
N MET A 111 -9.92 66.72 -4.51
CA MET A 111 -9.59 67.84 -5.43
C MET A 111 -8.83 67.25 -6.65
N THR A 112 -9.54 66.77 -7.69
CA THR A 112 -9.99 67.48 -8.92
C THR A 112 -9.04 67.38 -10.13
N GLY A 113 -9.54 66.86 -11.25
CA GLY A 113 -8.85 66.74 -12.54
C GLY A 113 -9.77 66.13 -13.60
N VAL A 114 -10.32 66.95 -14.49
CA VAL A 114 -11.44 66.57 -15.38
C VAL A 114 -10.95 66.27 -16.80
N THR A 115 -11.33 65.11 -17.37
CA THR A 115 -11.89 65.03 -18.74
C THR A 115 -12.44 63.63 -19.12
N ARG A 116 -13.58 63.65 -19.82
CA ARG A 116 -14.23 62.65 -20.69
C ARG A 116 -14.80 63.45 -21.89
N PRO A 117 -15.37 62.87 -22.97
CA PRO A 117 -15.53 61.46 -23.35
C PRO A 117 -14.99 61.14 -24.77
N ALA A 118 -15.19 59.90 -25.27
CA ALA A 118 -15.78 59.63 -26.61
C ALA A 118 -15.99 58.13 -26.91
N SER A 119 -17.22 57.77 -27.29
CA SER A 119 -17.59 56.76 -28.31
C SER A 119 -18.63 57.44 -29.23
N PRO A 120 -18.90 56.97 -30.47
CA PRO A 120 -19.83 55.85 -30.69
C PRO A 120 -19.56 55.02 -31.99
N ASP A 121 -20.59 54.33 -32.49
CA ASP A 121 -20.60 53.19 -33.42
C ASP A 121 -20.70 53.46 -34.95
N GLU A 122 -20.79 52.35 -35.70
CA GLU A 122 -21.34 52.11 -37.06
C GLU A 122 -20.68 52.69 -38.33
N ALA A 123 -20.29 51.80 -39.28
CA ALA A 123 -20.46 52.00 -40.74
C ALA A 123 -20.30 50.73 -41.62
N TYR A 124 -21.43 50.13 -42.04
CA TYR A 124 -21.74 49.58 -43.38
C TYR A 124 -21.02 48.38 -44.06
N ARG A 125 -21.82 47.71 -44.90
CA ARG A 125 -21.57 46.51 -45.73
C ARG A 125 -20.96 46.85 -47.09
N LEU A 126 -20.32 45.89 -47.78
CA LEU A 126 -20.82 45.36 -49.08
C LEU A 126 -20.05 44.16 -49.67
N GLN A 127 -20.79 43.41 -50.49
CA GLN A 127 -20.53 42.14 -51.18
C GLN A 127 -19.43 42.20 -52.26
N THR A 128 -18.76 41.08 -52.56
CA THR A 128 -18.99 40.25 -53.78
C THR A 128 -17.93 39.16 -54.02
N SER A 129 -18.37 38.02 -54.56
CA SER A 129 -17.61 37.05 -55.38
C SER A 129 -18.17 37.13 -56.83
N PRO A 130 -17.77 36.36 -57.88
CA PRO A 130 -17.04 35.08 -57.88
C PRO A 130 -16.07 34.83 -59.08
N ARG A 131 -15.71 33.55 -59.28
CA ARG A 131 -15.07 32.88 -60.45
C ARG A 131 -13.53 32.99 -60.51
N CYS A 132 -12.75 31.91 -60.63
CA CYS A 132 -12.83 30.63 -61.39
C CYS A 132 -12.29 30.74 -62.83
N CYS A 133 -11.15 30.10 -63.06
CA CYS A 133 -10.62 29.67 -64.37
C CYS A 133 -9.85 28.36 -64.20
N THR A 134 -9.87 27.51 -65.24
CA THR A 134 -9.25 26.18 -65.26
C THR A 134 -7.90 26.18 -66.00
N GLY A 135 -7.05 25.18 -65.72
CA GLY A 135 -5.82 24.93 -66.46
C GLY A 135 -5.31 23.50 -66.23
N ILE A 136 -5.13 22.74 -67.31
CA ILE A 136 -4.68 21.32 -67.30
C ILE A 136 -3.51 21.18 -68.30
N CYS A 137 -2.67 20.16 -68.08
CA CYS A 137 -1.72 19.51 -69.02
C CYS A 137 -0.21 19.73 -68.77
N SER A 138 0.41 18.68 -68.20
CA SER A 138 1.60 17.95 -68.70
C SER A 138 2.78 18.70 -69.34
N GLY A 139 4.00 18.46 -68.83
CA GLY A 139 5.24 18.71 -69.55
C GLY A 139 6.51 18.28 -68.79
N SER A 140 7.14 17.18 -69.20
CA SER A 140 8.42 16.68 -68.67
C SER A 140 9.55 16.86 -69.68
N VAL A 141 10.76 17.27 -69.24
CA VAL A 141 12.06 16.94 -69.88
C VAL A 141 13.24 17.27 -68.94
N GLU A 142 14.41 16.66 -69.17
CA GLU A 142 15.58 16.59 -68.27
C GLU A 142 16.64 17.74 -68.38
N ARG A 143 17.69 17.66 -67.52
CA ARG A 143 19.14 17.98 -67.75
C ARG A 143 19.63 19.46 -67.71
N GLN A 144 20.90 19.78 -67.38
CA GLN A 144 21.97 19.12 -66.59
C GLN A 144 23.17 20.09 -66.31
N GLY A 145 24.08 19.72 -65.39
CA GLY A 145 25.46 20.26 -65.25
C GLY A 145 25.67 21.26 -64.11
N SER A 146 26.86 21.46 -63.50
CA SER A 146 28.20 20.77 -63.51
C SER A 146 29.01 21.29 -62.27
N LEU A 147 30.22 20.88 -61.83
CA LEU A 147 31.37 20.07 -62.31
C LEU A 147 31.66 18.90 -61.31
N HIS A 148 32.67 18.00 -61.35
CA HIS A 148 34.03 17.87 -61.95
C HIS A 148 35.19 18.56 -61.16
N THR A 149 36.42 18.01 -60.95
CA THR A 149 36.98 16.68 -61.33
C THR A 149 38.37 16.30 -60.73
N ILE A 150 38.63 14.97 -60.53
CA ILE A 150 39.91 14.15 -60.61
C ILE A 150 41.14 14.65 -59.77
N LEU A 151 42.18 13.89 -59.35
CA LEU A 151 42.76 12.55 -59.60
C LEU A 151 42.40 11.50 -58.50
N GLN A 152 42.63 10.16 -58.57
CA GLN A 152 43.51 9.22 -59.33
C GLN A 152 44.95 8.99 -58.77
N VAL A 153 45.56 7.78 -58.83
CA VAL A 153 45.06 6.42 -59.21
C VAL A 153 44.95 5.51 -57.93
N VAL A 154 45.39 4.25 -57.73
CA VAL A 154 46.21 3.22 -58.44
C VAL A 154 45.56 1.82 -58.32
N HIS A 155 45.96 0.94 -59.25
CA HIS A 155 45.54 -0.43 -59.63
C HIS A 155 45.87 -1.60 -58.67
N MET A 156 45.32 -2.83 -58.83
CA MET A 156 44.52 -3.35 -59.96
C MET A 156 43.38 -4.37 -59.63
N GLU A 157 42.26 -4.21 -60.35
CA GLU A 157 41.15 -5.09 -60.84
C GLU A 157 41.22 -6.64 -60.62
N VAL A 158 40.17 -7.51 -60.58
CA VAL A 158 38.66 -7.59 -60.72
C VAL A 158 38.20 -9.01 -60.24
N PHE A 159 36.97 -9.61 -60.29
CA PHE A 159 35.56 -9.47 -60.77
C PHE A 159 34.66 -10.42 -59.89
N LEU A 160 33.32 -10.63 -59.93
CA LEU A 160 32.09 -10.19 -60.67
C LEU A 160 30.92 -10.16 -59.60
N GLY A 161 29.60 -10.43 -59.71
CA GLY A 161 28.57 -10.81 -60.72
C GLY A 161 27.20 -11.14 -60.01
N PRO A 162 25.98 -11.03 -60.61
CA PRO A 162 24.79 -10.66 -59.79
C PRO A 162 23.40 -11.38 -59.98
N SER A 163 22.52 -11.18 -58.98
CA SER A 163 21.05 -10.86 -59.04
C SER A 163 19.89 -11.92 -58.97
N LEU A 164 18.88 -11.55 -58.12
CA LEU A 164 17.39 -11.62 -58.22
C LEU A 164 16.51 -12.92 -58.06
N CYS A 165 15.54 -12.81 -57.13
CA CYS A 165 14.13 -13.31 -57.04
C CYS A 165 13.69 -14.80 -57.20
N GLY A 166 12.86 -15.29 -56.25
CA GLY A 166 11.51 -15.82 -56.61
C GLY A 166 10.89 -17.09 -55.94
N VAL A 167 10.10 -16.92 -54.85
CA VAL A 167 8.78 -17.55 -54.49
C VAL A 167 8.53 -19.10 -54.44
N VAL A 168 7.62 -19.51 -53.52
CA VAL A 168 6.67 -20.68 -53.51
C VAL A 168 6.82 -21.74 -52.38
N GLU A 169 5.64 -22.23 -51.95
CA GLU A 169 5.21 -23.06 -50.79
C GLU A 169 5.65 -24.55 -50.77
N GLY A 170 5.37 -25.28 -49.68
CA GLY A 170 5.39 -26.76 -49.67
C GLY A 170 5.33 -27.45 -48.28
N GLN A 171 4.14 -27.88 -47.84
CA GLN A 171 3.86 -28.49 -46.51
C GLN A 171 4.44 -29.91 -46.27
N SER A 172 4.63 -30.27 -44.99
CA SER A 172 4.35 -31.62 -44.38
C SER A 172 5.26 -32.83 -44.74
N SER A 173 5.33 -33.96 -44.01
CA SER A 173 5.12 -34.25 -42.56
C SER A 173 5.57 -35.70 -42.19
N LEU A 174 5.65 -35.98 -40.88
CA LEU A 174 5.46 -37.28 -40.19
C LEU A 174 6.49 -38.46 -40.30
N HIS A 175 6.69 -39.02 -39.09
CA HIS A 175 7.12 -40.37 -38.67
C HIS A 175 8.58 -40.55 -38.21
N LEU A 176 8.83 -40.83 -36.92
CA LEU A 176 8.53 -42.01 -36.06
C LEU A 176 9.47 -43.21 -36.32
N GLY A 177 10.18 -43.65 -35.27
CA GLY A 177 11.09 -44.80 -35.31
C GLY A 177 11.93 -44.93 -34.03
N ASP A 178 11.36 -45.53 -32.98
CA ASP A 178 12.07 -46.00 -31.78
C ASP A 178 12.96 -47.24 -32.07
N VAL A 179 13.86 -47.60 -31.12
CA VAL A 179 13.89 -48.91 -30.42
C VAL A 179 15.28 -49.27 -29.84
N SER A 180 15.32 -49.64 -28.54
CA SER A 180 16.39 -50.36 -27.79
C SER A 180 17.75 -49.62 -27.60
N GLN A 181 18.41 -49.60 -26.44
CA GLN A 181 18.80 -50.68 -25.47
C GLN A 181 19.76 -51.72 -26.11
N ALA A 182 20.83 -52.22 -25.47
CA ALA A 182 21.14 -52.32 -24.04
C ALA A 182 22.65 -52.45 -23.73
N ALA A 183 22.98 -52.66 -22.44
CA ALA A 183 24.22 -53.25 -21.88
C ALA A 183 25.55 -52.44 -21.88
N GLY A 184 26.07 -52.20 -20.67
CA GLY A 184 27.51 -52.09 -20.38
C GLY A 184 28.05 -53.46 -19.94
N PRO A 185 28.86 -53.59 -18.85
CA PRO A 185 29.51 -52.56 -18.02
C PRO A 185 31.02 -52.84 -17.73
N TYR A 186 31.70 -51.98 -16.94
CA TYR A 186 32.38 -52.33 -15.67
C TYR A 186 33.56 -51.42 -15.20
N HIS A 187 33.64 -51.29 -13.86
CA HIS A 187 34.81 -51.07 -12.98
C HIS A 187 35.74 -49.84 -13.06
N HIS A 188 35.59 -48.96 -12.04
CA HIS A 188 36.71 -48.29 -11.34
C HIS A 188 37.60 -49.31 -10.59
N PRO A 189 38.85 -48.91 -10.23
CA PRO A 189 39.09 -48.44 -8.86
C PRO A 189 40.00 -47.18 -8.75
N THR A 190 40.23 -46.72 -7.51
CA THR A 190 40.96 -45.50 -7.09
C THR A 190 42.41 -45.78 -6.62
N PHE A 191 43.23 -44.75 -6.31
CA PHE A 191 43.90 -44.51 -4.99
C PHE A 191 44.99 -43.38 -4.95
N PHE A 192 44.86 -42.47 -3.96
CA PHE A 192 45.87 -41.83 -3.07
C PHE A 192 47.15 -41.04 -3.53
N ALA A 193 47.14 -39.74 -3.17
CA ALA A 193 48.05 -39.02 -2.24
C ALA A 193 49.60 -38.84 -2.44
N GLY A 194 50.00 -37.59 -2.75
CA GLY A 194 50.75 -36.67 -1.85
C GLY A 194 52.23 -36.90 -1.43
N GLY A 195 53.11 -35.93 -1.73
CA GLY A 195 54.50 -35.83 -1.19
C GLY A 195 55.13 -34.42 -1.32
N ARG A 196 56.13 -34.07 -0.48
CA ARG A 196 56.76 -32.71 -0.39
C ARG A 196 58.29 -32.74 -0.62
N ARG A 197 58.87 -31.66 -1.19
CA ARG A 197 60.05 -30.93 -0.61
C ARG A 197 60.44 -29.60 -1.32
N SER A 198 60.91 -28.66 -0.48
CA SER A 198 61.68 -27.40 -0.65
C SER A 198 62.73 -27.31 -1.78
N ARG A 199 63.28 -26.15 -2.27
CA ARG A 199 63.30 -24.67 -1.98
C ARG A 199 64.22 -23.99 -3.10
N PRO A 200 64.65 -22.69 -3.10
CA PRO A 200 64.02 -21.37 -2.82
C PRO A 200 64.39 -20.21 -3.85
N VAL A 201 63.99 -18.95 -3.56
CA VAL A 201 64.52 -17.63 -4.05
C VAL A 201 64.12 -17.11 -5.45
N GLY A 202 63.80 -15.80 -5.55
CA GLY A 202 63.98 -15.00 -6.79
C GLY A 202 63.00 -13.82 -6.98
N GLY A 203 63.37 -12.60 -6.56
CA GLY A 203 62.49 -11.42 -6.50
C GLY A 203 61.90 -10.89 -7.83
N ALA A 204 60.81 -10.14 -7.71
CA ALA A 204 60.09 -9.49 -8.81
C ALA A 204 60.29 -7.96 -8.82
N ASN A 205 60.60 -7.39 -9.99
CA ASN A 205 60.37 -5.99 -10.33
C ASN A 205 60.61 -5.76 -11.83
N GLY A 206 59.65 -5.14 -12.52
CA GLY A 206 59.74 -4.83 -13.95
C GLY A 206 58.47 -4.09 -14.42
N ARG A 207 58.63 -2.86 -14.90
CA ARG A 207 57.52 -2.01 -15.37
C ARG A 207 57.19 -2.33 -16.84
N PHE A 208 55.98 -1.98 -17.29
CA PHE A 208 55.78 -0.86 -18.21
C PHE A 208 54.30 -0.64 -18.55
N LEU A 209 53.82 0.59 -18.34
CA LEU A 209 52.81 1.25 -19.16
C LEU A 209 52.96 2.76 -18.92
N THR A 210 52.94 3.56 -19.99
CA THR A 210 53.23 5.00 -19.97
C THR A 210 51.99 5.80 -20.37
N ILE A 211 51.72 6.88 -19.64
CA ILE A 211 50.84 7.97 -20.05
C ILE A 211 51.63 9.25 -19.76
N GLU A 212 51.79 10.10 -20.78
CA GLU A 212 52.40 11.43 -20.65
C GLU A 212 51.31 12.50 -20.66
N ASP A 213 51.56 13.54 -19.86
CA ASP A 213 51.14 14.94 -19.93
C ASP A 213 49.70 15.35 -20.37
N GLY A 214 49.04 16.29 -19.68
CA GLY A 214 49.42 16.92 -18.41
C GLY A 214 48.76 18.27 -18.15
N HIS A 215 48.21 18.46 -16.94
CA HIS A 215 47.93 19.78 -16.36
C HIS A 215 48.07 19.72 -14.83
N LEU A 216 48.74 20.73 -14.26
CA LEU A 216 49.05 20.81 -12.83
C LEU A 216 47.88 21.38 -12.01
N PRO A 217 47.37 20.68 -10.96
CA PRO A 217 46.46 21.28 -10.00
C PRO A 217 47.24 22.12 -8.95
N LEU A 218 46.69 23.27 -8.54
CA LEU A 218 47.26 24.05 -7.44
C LEU A 218 47.17 23.27 -6.12
N ILE A 219 48.30 23.17 -5.41
CA ILE A 219 48.35 22.57 -4.07
C ILE A 219 47.82 23.59 -3.06
N TRP A 220 46.53 23.52 -2.75
CA TRP A 220 46.00 24.12 -1.53
C TRP A 220 46.54 23.35 -0.30
N PRO A 221 46.94 24.04 0.79
CA PRO A 221 47.38 23.36 2.00
C PRO A 221 46.23 22.58 2.62
N ARG A 222 46.36 21.25 2.72
CA ARG A 222 45.41 20.41 3.46
C ARG A 222 45.46 20.75 4.95
N VAL A 223 44.54 21.61 5.39
CA VAL A 223 44.15 21.68 6.80
C VAL A 223 43.55 20.33 7.16
N THR A 224 44.28 19.53 7.94
CA THR A 224 43.81 18.24 8.43
C THR A 224 42.81 18.44 9.55
N ASN A 225 41.57 18.80 9.17
CA ASN A 225 40.44 18.78 10.09
C ASN A 225 40.23 17.35 10.57
N ASN A 226 40.58 17.10 11.84
CA ASN A 226 40.23 15.88 12.57
C ASN A 226 38.72 15.86 12.87
N LEU A 227 37.91 15.74 11.82
CA LEU A 227 36.48 15.51 11.90
C LEU A 227 36.27 14.11 12.48
N VAL A 228 35.99 14.05 13.78
CA VAL A 228 35.51 12.84 14.45
C VAL A 228 34.20 12.42 13.81
N ARG A 229 34.23 11.38 12.98
CA ARG A 229 33.04 10.84 12.31
C ARG A 229 32.28 9.97 13.31
N MET A 230 30.96 10.13 13.39
CA MET A 230 30.12 9.18 14.09
C MET A 230 30.02 7.92 13.22
N HIS A 231 30.47 6.78 13.76
CA HIS A 231 30.53 5.50 13.03
C HIS A 231 29.17 4.75 13.09
N LEU A 232 28.09 5.45 12.75
CA LEU A 232 26.72 4.92 12.85
C LEU A 232 26.49 3.79 11.83
N VAL A 233 25.97 2.66 12.31
CA VAL A 233 25.49 1.56 11.46
C VAL A 233 23.98 1.71 11.17
N PRO A 234 23.40 1.08 10.12
CA PRO A 234 22.01 1.33 9.71
C PRO A 234 20.97 1.19 10.82
N LYS A 235 21.11 0.20 11.72
CA LYS A 235 20.19 0.04 12.85
C LYS A 235 20.19 1.22 13.84
N GLU A 236 21.29 1.95 13.96
CA GLU A 236 21.33 3.15 14.82
C GLU A 236 20.58 4.32 14.18
N LEU A 237 20.57 4.42 12.85
CA LEU A 237 19.72 5.37 12.12
C LEU A 237 18.23 5.05 12.35
N ASP A 238 17.86 3.76 12.26
CA ASP A 238 16.52 3.26 12.58
C ASP A 238 16.11 3.57 14.04
N LYS A 239 17.01 3.45 15.03
CA LYS A 239 16.70 3.84 16.42
C LYS A 239 16.70 5.37 16.65
N LEU A 240 17.43 6.15 15.86
CA LEU A 240 17.31 7.62 15.86
C LEU A 240 15.96 8.08 15.28
N VAL A 241 15.45 7.40 14.25
CA VAL A 241 14.07 7.59 13.74
C VAL A 241 13.04 7.30 14.83
N ILE A 242 13.28 6.31 15.69
CA ILE A 242 12.42 6.07 16.87
C ILE A 242 12.42 7.29 17.82
N SER A 243 13.61 7.71 18.26
CA SER A 243 13.77 8.84 19.18
C SER A 243 13.06 10.13 18.70
N GLN A 244 13.05 10.39 17.39
CA GLN A 244 12.44 11.59 16.82
C GLN A 244 10.91 11.68 16.97
N LEU A 245 10.14 10.58 16.84
CA LEU A 245 8.72 10.63 17.23
C LEU A 245 8.55 10.39 18.72
N GLY A 246 9.47 9.71 19.40
CA GLY A 246 9.49 9.69 20.87
C GLY A 246 9.28 11.11 21.39
N SER A 247 10.13 12.03 20.92
CA SER A 247 9.99 13.47 21.15
C SER A 247 8.69 14.11 20.58
N LEU A 248 8.21 13.73 19.39
CA LEU A 248 6.95 14.32 18.85
C LEU A 248 5.70 13.90 19.64
N ALA A 249 5.55 12.60 19.92
CA ALA A 249 4.45 12.04 20.70
C ALA A 249 4.50 12.52 22.15
N GLN A 250 5.69 12.59 22.76
CA GLN A 250 5.87 13.25 24.07
C GLN A 250 5.41 14.71 24.02
N ARG A 251 5.74 15.49 22.97
CA ARG A 251 5.25 16.88 22.77
C ARG A 251 3.78 17.00 22.37
N ARG A 252 3.13 15.93 21.92
CA ARG A 252 1.68 15.86 21.66
C ARG A 252 0.95 15.51 22.96
N LEU A 253 1.41 14.50 23.68
CA LEU A 253 0.95 14.11 25.03
C LEU A 253 1.08 15.26 26.04
N ALA A 254 2.24 15.92 26.12
CA ALA A 254 2.48 17.03 27.06
C ALA A 254 1.54 18.25 26.88
N ARG A 255 0.73 18.30 25.81
CA ARG A 255 -0.30 19.32 25.58
C ARG A 255 -1.73 18.77 25.48
N GLY A 256 -1.99 17.54 25.95
CA GLY A 256 -3.34 16.95 26.02
C GLY A 256 -3.80 16.18 24.77
N VAL A 257 -2.94 15.92 23.78
CA VAL A 257 -3.33 15.11 22.60
C VAL A 257 -3.38 13.64 22.97
N LYS A 258 -4.53 12.98 22.69
CA LYS A 258 -4.67 11.52 22.77
C LYS A 258 -3.94 10.86 21.61
N LEU A 259 -2.98 10.00 21.93
CA LEU A 259 -2.07 9.42 20.94
C LEU A 259 -2.74 8.30 20.12
N ASN A 260 -2.42 8.23 18.83
CA ASN A 260 -2.85 7.15 17.94
C ASN A 260 -1.90 5.94 17.98
N HIS A 261 -2.18 4.91 17.16
CA HIS A 261 -1.39 3.68 17.15
C HIS A 261 0.07 3.92 16.70
N SER A 262 0.30 4.78 15.70
CA SER A 262 1.66 5.08 15.25
C SER A 262 2.48 5.85 16.31
N GLU A 263 1.81 6.62 17.16
CA GLU A 263 2.42 7.43 18.23
C GLU A 263 2.64 6.68 19.54
N ALA A 264 1.77 5.72 19.88
CA ALA A 264 1.96 4.89 21.07
C ALA A 264 2.93 3.72 20.81
N THR A 265 2.99 3.19 19.58
CA THR A 265 3.43 1.80 19.32
C THR A 265 4.37 1.61 18.13
N VAL A 266 4.03 2.26 16.99
CA VAL A 266 4.69 2.24 15.67
C VAL A 266 4.25 1.16 14.64
N ARG A 267 3.79 1.62 13.46
CA ARG A 267 3.74 0.93 12.14
C ARG A 267 3.53 1.97 11.01
N ILE A 268 4.46 2.13 10.05
CA ILE A 268 4.52 3.31 9.13
C ILE A 268 4.84 2.92 7.67
N PRO A 269 4.41 3.66 6.61
CA PRO A 269 4.95 3.50 5.24
C PRO A 269 6.36 4.12 5.08
N SER A 270 7.28 3.49 4.34
CA SER A 270 8.68 3.98 4.25
C SER A 270 9.02 4.72 2.96
N PHE A 271 9.83 5.77 3.10
CA PHE A 271 10.56 6.43 2.02
C PHE A 271 11.98 5.84 1.94
N ALA A 272 12.47 5.54 0.73
CA ALA A 272 13.71 4.79 0.53
C ALA A 272 15.00 5.62 0.66
N VAL A 273 16.02 5.04 1.30
CA VAL A 273 17.44 5.39 1.10
C VAL A 273 17.99 4.56 -0.07
N LEU A 274 18.75 5.19 -0.97
CA LEU A 274 19.29 4.54 -2.18
C LEU A 274 20.61 3.78 -1.94
N SER A 275 20.98 2.94 -2.91
CA SER A 275 22.17 2.08 -2.87
C SER A 275 23.50 2.87 -2.94
N PRO A 276 24.66 2.29 -2.54
CA PRO A 276 25.84 3.02 -2.05
C PRO A 276 26.76 3.63 -3.12
N HIS A 277 26.23 4.07 -4.27
CA HIS A 277 27.03 4.54 -5.42
C HIS A 277 26.65 5.94 -5.94
N SER A 278 26.40 6.89 -5.03
CA SER A 278 26.45 8.33 -5.33
C SER A 278 26.72 9.14 -4.06
N GLU A 279 27.83 9.87 -3.99
CA GLU A 279 28.07 10.87 -2.94
C GLU A 279 27.35 12.18 -3.30
N PHE A 280 26.40 12.64 -2.48
CA PHE A 280 26.36 13.98 -1.83
C PHE A 280 25.10 14.12 -0.95
N VAL A 281 24.98 15.21 -0.19
CA VAL A 281 24.07 15.36 0.97
C VAL A 281 23.31 16.68 0.94
N CYS A 282 21.99 16.68 1.22
CA CYS A 282 21.31 17.65 2.11
C CYS A 282 19.80 17.41 2.37
N THR A 283 19.45 17.26 3.65
CA THR A 283 18.27 17.82 4.38
C THR A 283 16.91 17.98 3.69
N ASN A 284 15.93 17.13 4.03
CA ASN A 284 14.77 17.46 4.93
C ASN A 284 13.66 16.38 4.90
N THR A 285 12.98 16.16 6.05
CA THR A 285 11.64 15.50 6.22
C THR A 285 11.44 14.06 5.71
N THR A 286 10.63 13.16 6.28
CA THR A 286 10.00 13.00 7.60
C THR A 286 9.66 11.51 7.80
N GLN A 287 10.36 10.80 8.69
CA GLN A 287 10.01 9.44 9.14
C GLN A 287 10.28 9.39 10.66
N PRO A 288 9.25 9.27 11.53
CA PRO A 288 9.51 9.24 12.98
C PRO A 288 8.63 8.18 13.73
N GLN A 289 9.13 7.50 14.78
CA GLN A 289 8.47 6.30 15.40
C GLN A 289 8.50 6.16 16.97
N ALA A 290 7.38 6.34 17.72
CA ALA A 290 7.44 6.86 19.11
C ALA A 290 7.40 5.93 20.36
N LEU A 291 6.38 6.13 21.23
CA LEU A 291 6.68 6.66 22.57
C LEU A 291 7.19 5.58 23.52
N ILE A 292 6.45 4.47 23.63
CA ILE A 292 6.85 3.38 24.50
C ILE A 292 8.17 2.78 24.00
N ALA A 293 8.37 2.66 22.68
CA ALA A 293 9.63 2.20 22.12
C ALA A 293 10.81 3.14 22.46
N SER A 294 10.64 4.45 22.30
CA SER A 294 11.67 5.44 22.61
C SER A 294 12.03 5.45 24.10
N ASN A 295 11.03 5.47 25.00
CA ASN A 295 11.28 5.50 26.43
C ASN A 295 11.95 4.20 26.93
N LEU A 296 11.61 3.06 26.33
CA LEU A 296 12.32 1.81 26.58
C LEU A 296 13.79 1.88 26.10
N GLN A 297 14.10 2.50 24.96
CA GLN A 297 15.50 2.69 24.53
C GLN A 297 16.31 3.55 25.53
N GLU A 298 15.72 4.64 26.05
CA GLU A 298 16.38 5.46 27.09
C GLU A 298 16.60 4.67 28.39
N LEU A 299 15.58 3.94 28.88
CA LEU A 299 15.70 3.13 30.11
C LEU A 299 16.65 1.93 29.94
N ILE A 300 16.81 1.38 28.73
CA ILE A 300 17.87 0.42 28.39
C ILE A 300 19.24 1.09 28.43
N ARG A 301 19.35 2.29 27.85
CA ARG A 301 20.58 3.07 27.76
C ARG A 301 21.09 3.50 29.14
N ASP A 302 20.21 3.77 30.10
CA ASP A 302 20.58 4.01 31.50
C ASP A 302 21.22 2.79 32.18
N GLY A 303 20.90 1.58 31.73
CA GLY A 303 21.48 0.32 32.23
C GLY A 303 21.03 -0.10 33.63
N ASN A 304 20.06 0.61 34.23
CA ASN A 304 19.57 0.37 35.60
C ASN A 304 18.42 -0.66 35.67
N HIS A 305 17.97 -1.19 34.54
CA HIS A 305 16.82 -2.09 34.44
C HIS A 305 17.15 -3.38 33.67
N THR A 306 16.57 -4.50 34.10
CA THR A 306 16.59 -5.76 33.35
C THR A 306 15.48 -5.77 32.29
N VAL A 307 15.54 -6.74 31.38
CA VAL A 307 14.45 -7.00 30.42
C VAL A 307 13.10 -7.17 31.13
N ALA A 308 13.05 -7.91 32.25
CA ALA A 308 11.80 -8.18 32.98
C ALA A 308 11.21 -6.92 33.65
N ASP A 309 12.07 -6.02 34.15
CA ASP A 309 11.63 -4.73 34.68
C ASP A 309 11.00 -3.88 33.56
N LEU A 310 11.64 -3.83 32.39
CA LEU A 310 11.20 -3.05 31.24
C LEU A 310 9.91 -3.58 30.61
N MET A 311 9.75 -4.91 30.54
CA MET A 311 8.48 -5.56 30.17
C MET A 311 7.33 -5.09 31.05
N SER A 312 7.59 -4.89 32.35
CA SER A 312 6.59 -4.45 33.33
C SER A 312 6.38 -2.93 33.28
N LEU A 313 7.45 -2.14 33.20
CA LEU A 313 7.41 -0.67 33.18
C LEU A 313 6.70 -0.13 31.93
N GLY A 314 6.95 -0.72 30.75
CA GLY A 314 6.33 -0.28 29.50
C GLY A 314 4.80 -0.34 29.54
N ALA A 315 4.21 -1.32 30.23
CA ALA A 315 2.77 -1.47 30.39
C ALA A 315 2.15 -0.49 31.41
N THR A 316 2.97 0.36 32.04
CA THR A 316 2.52 1.46 32.92
C THR A 316 2.63 2.83 32.27
N MET A 317 3.29 3.00 31.13
CA MET A 317 3.57 4.33 30.57
C MET A 317 2.29 5.06 30.11
N LEU A 318 1.45 4.41 29.32
CA LEU A 318 0.23 5.00 28.77
C LEU A 318 -1.03 4.32 29.31
N GLY A 319 -2.07 5.11 29.56
CA GLY A 319 -3.38 4.64 29.99
C GLY A 319 -4.47 4.93 28.97
N ARG A 320 -5.66 4.32 29.15
CA ARG A 320 -6.83 4.46 28.26
C ARG A 320 -7.27 5.90 28.01
N ARG A 321 -7.02 6.85 28.94
CA ARG A 321 -7.30 8.28 28.70
C ARG A 321 -6.32 8.96 27.73
N HIS A 322 -5.11 8.42 27.60
CA HIS A 322 -3.97 9.01 26.89
C HIS A 322 -3.84 8.58 25.42
N VAL A 323 -4.71 7.68 24.96
CA VAL A 323 -4.72 7.14 23.59
C VAL A 323 -6.12 7.21 22.97
N LEU A 324 -6.19 7.08 21.64
CA LEU A 324 -7.47 6.85 20.95
C LEU A 324 -8.02 5.44 21.29
N PRO A 325 -9.34 5.21 21.38
CA PRO A 325 -9.92 3.91 21.76
C PRO A 325 -9.51 2.74 20.84
N THR A 326 -9.23 3.05 19.58
CA THR A 326 -8.72 2.09 18.57
C THR A 326 -7.34 1.55 18.91
N VAL A 327 -6.52 2.26 19.68
CA VAL A 327 -5.20 1.78 20.14
C VAL A 327 -5.39 0.58 21.07
N CYS A 328 -6.32 0.64 22.02
CA CYS A 328 -6.59 -0.42 22.99
C CYS A 328 -7.04 -1.75 22.35
N SER A 329 -7.52 -1.72 21.10
CA SER A 329 -7.97 -2.89 20.33
C SER A 329 -7.03 -3.30 19.19
N THR A 330 -5.96 -2.54 18.94
CA THR A 330 -4.95 -2.84 17.90
C THR A 330 -3.55 -3.06 18.46
N LEU A 331 -3.29 -2.60 19.68
CA LEU A 331 -2.01 -2.72 20.39
C LEU A 331 -2.08 -3.83 21.44
N HIS A 332 -1.67 -5.03 21.06
CA HIS A 332 -1.57 -6.17 21.99
C HIS A 332 -0.15 -6.39 22.51
N GLU A 333 0.87 -5.96 21.76
CA GLU A 333 2.27 -5.97 22.20
C GLU A 333 3.12 -4.94 21.45
N ILE A 334 4.25 -4.57 22.04
CA ILE A 334 5.30 -3.76 21.43
C ILE A 334 6.67 -4.38 21.75
N GLN A 335 7.53 -4.46 20.74
CA GLN A 335 8.82 -5.14 20.79
C GLN A 335 9.96 -4.17 20.47
N VAL A 336 11.00 -4.12 21.31
CA VAL A 336 12.21 -3.32 21.05
C VAL A 336 13.48 -4.10 21.36
N GLU A 337 14.52 -3.88 20.56
CA GLU A 337 15.90 -4.27 20.90
C GLU A 337 16.76 -3.03 21.14
N GLY A 338 17.42 -3.00 22.28
CA GLY A 338 18.37 -1.95 22.68
C GLY A 338 19.62 -2.55 23.32
N THR A 339 20.68 -1.75 23.44
CA THR A 339 21.98 -2.18 23.96
C THR A 339 22.08 -1.94 25.46
N PHE A 340 21.80 -2.98 26.24
CA PHE A 340 22.05 -3.04 27.68
C PHE A 340 23.57 -3.10 27.97
N PRO A 341 24.01 -2.86 29.22
CA PRO A 341 25.41 -3.07 29.62
C PRO A 341 25.96 -4.48 29.35
N SER A 342 25.09 -5.48 29.17
CA SER A 342 25.41 -6.88 28.87
C SER A 342 25.23 -7.28 27.40
N GLY A 343 24.93 -6.33 26.49
CA GLY A 343 24.69 -6.58 25.06
C GLY A 343 23.29 -6.19 24.58
N THR A 344 22.95 -6.55 23.32
CA THR A 344 21.62 -6.30 22.76
C THR A 344 20.63 -7.38 23.18
N TYR A 345 19.46 -6.99 23.70
CA TYR A 345 18.38 -7.92 24.08
C TYR A 345 17.01 -7.37 23.66
N LEU A 346 16.08 -8.29 23.40
CA LEU A 346 14.67 -8.03 23.12
C LEU A 346 13.89 -7.77 24.41
N VAL A 347 13.13 -6.68 24.43
CA VAL A 347 12.05 -6.41 25.40
C VAL A 347 10.73 -6.49 24.67
N THR A 348 9.80 -7.32 25.16
CA THR A 348 8.42 -7.41 24.64
C THR A 348 7.44 -7.01 25.72
N VAL A 349 6.76 -5.87 25.56
CA VAL A 349 5.72 -5.41 26.48
C VAL A 349 4.37 -5.88 25.94
N HIS A 350 3.71 -6.79 26.64
CA HIS A 350 2.36 -7.26 26.31
C HIS A 350 1.30 -6.39 26.98
N ASN A 351 0.18 -6.16 26.27
CA ASN A 351 -0.94 -5.31 26.67
C ASN A 351 -0.53 -3.93 27.24
N PRO A 352 0.28 -3.13 26.52
CA PRO A 352 0.91 -1.93 27.06
C PRO A 352 -0.05 -0.80 27.49
N ILE A 353 -1.35 -0.85 27.15
CA ILE A 353 -2.39 0.05 27.71
C ILE A 353 -3.19 -0.70 28.79
N ALA A 354 -2.52 -1.11 29.87
CA ALA A 354 -3.14 -1.94 30.92
C ALA A 354 -4.11 -1.15 31.83
N THR A 355 -3.87 0.15 32.03
CA THR A 355 -4.53 1.00 33.03
C THR A 355 -5.35 2.14 32.42
N ASP A 356 -6.18 2.84 33.20
CA ASP A 356 -6.85 4.06 32.74
C ASP A 356 -5.92 5.27 32.66
N ASP A 357 -5.07 5.45 33.68
CA ASP A 357 -4.22 6.64 33.84
C ASP A 357 -2.78 6.43 33.34
N GLY A 358 -2.17 5.26 33.56
CA GLY A 358 -0.74 5.06 33.32
C GLY A 358 0.13 5.90 34.26
N ASP A 359 1.31 6.28 33.79
CA ASP A 359 2.30 7.08 34.51
C ASP A 359 2.94 8.06 33.53
N LEU A 360 2.43 9.29 33.53
CA LEU A 360 2.88 10.33 32.62
C LEU A 360 4.32 10.81 32.89
N ALA A 361 4.85 10.63 34.10
CA ALA A 361 6.25 10.91 34.39
C ALA A 361 7.17 9.86 33.72
N ARG A 362 6.75 8.59 33.66
CA ARG A 362 7.40 7.56 32.83
C ARG A 362 7.14 7.76 31.34
N ALA A 363 5.98 8.25 30.92
CA ALA A 363 5.66 8.54 29.52
C ALA A 363 6.47 9.71 28.95
N LEU A 364 6.91 10.65 29.81
CA LEU A 364 7.72 11.81 29.45
C LEU A 364 9.18 11.69 29.92
N TYR A 365 9.63 10.47 30.26
CA TYR A 365 11.01 10.22 30.67
C TYR A 365 12.03 10.66 29.60
N GLY A 366 13.16 11.23 30.02
CA GLY A 366 14.19 11.79 29.14
C GLY A 366 13.80 13.07 28.36
N SER A 367 12.51 13.44 28.30
CA SER A 367 12.01 14.51 27.43
C SER A 367 12.25 15.93 27.95
N PHE A 368 12.43 16.09 29.27
CA PHE A 368 12.42 17.37 30.00
C PHE A 368 11.15 18.23 29.81
N LEU A 369 10.06 17.66 29.29
CA LEU A 369 8.76 18.32 29.19
C LEU A 369 8.04 18.34 30.56
N PRO A 370 7.19 19.35 30.82
CA PRO A 370 6.32 19.33 31.99
C PRO A 370 5.31 18.18 31.90
N VAL A 371 5.04 17.52 33.03
CA VAL A 371 4.00 16.50 33.13
C VAL A 371 2.63 17.19 33.14
N PRO A 372 1.73 16.91 32.17
CA PRO A 372 0.39 17.50 32.14
C PRO A 372 -0.51 16.91 33.23
N SER A 373 -1.58 17.63 33.61
CA SER A 373 -2.62 17.05 34.47
C SER A 373 -3.48 16.05 33.68
N ASN A 374 -3.95 15.01 34.37
CA ASN A 374 -4.93 14.06 33.82
C ASN A 374 -6.25 14.75 33.40
N ASP A 375 -6.54 15.95 33.92
CA ASP A 375 -7.72 16.75 33.56
C ASP A 375 -7.74 17.17 32.08
N LEU A 376 -6.57 17.24 31.42
CA LEU A 376 -6.48 17.47 29.97
C LEU A 376 -6.94 16.24 29.15
N PHE A 377 -7.19 15.10 29.79
CA PHE A 377 -7.49 13.83 29.15
C PHE A 377 -8.80 13.23 29.68
N SER A 378 -9.91 13.62 29.04
CA SER A 378 -11.21 12.99 29.26
C SER A 378 -11.16 11.48 29.07
N MET A 379 -11.82 10.70 29.92
CA MET A 379 -12.02 9.27 29.67
C MET A 379 -12.85 9.09 28.39
N PRO A 380 -12.43 8.23 27.44
CA PRO A 380 -13.30 7.83 26.35
C PRO A 380 -14.51 7.03 26.87
N GLU A 381 -15.65 7.19 26.21
CA GLU A 381 -16.89 6.51 26.60
C GLU A 381 -16.75 4.98 26.54
N VAL A 382 -17.45 4.27 27.44
CA VAL A 382 -17.46 2.79 27.47
C VAL A 382 -17.94 2.21 26.12
N ALA A 383 -18.88 2.90 25.47
CA ALA A 383 -19.40 2.55 24.14
C ALA A 383 -18.34 2.59 23.02
N ALA A 384 -17.18 3.22 23.21
CA ALA A 384 -16.09 3.21 22.23
C ALA A 384 -15.26 1.91 22.25
N TYR A 385 -15.39 1.10 23.31
CA TYR A 385 -14.67 -0.17 23.50
C TYR A 385 -15.51 -1.42 23.19
N GLU A 386 -16.72 -1.25 22.63
CA GLU A 386 -17.54 -2.37 22.17
C GLU A 386 -16.76 -3.24 21.16
N PRO A 387 -16.71 -4.58 21.30
CA PRO A 387 -15.94 -5.43 20.40
C PRO A 387 -16.31 -5.32 18.92
N LYS A 388 -17.51 -4.83 18.58
CA LYS A 388 -17.93 -4.56 17.20
C LYS A 388 -17.33 -3.27 16.61
N LYS A 389 -16.96 -2.29 17.44
CA LYS A 389 -16.35 -1.01 17.01
C LYS A 389 -14.83 -1.07 16.94
N ALA A 390 -14.21 -2.16 17.40
CA ALA A 390 -12.79 -2.42 17.19
C ALA A 390 -12.43 -2.38 15.69
N PRO A 391 -11.25 -1.89 15.31
CA PRO A 391 -10.80 -1.96 13.91
C PRO A 391 -10.64 -3.42 13.49
N GLY A 392 -11.20 -3.82 12.35
CA GLY A 392 -11.09 -5.20 11.89
C GLY A 392 -11.92 -6.23 12.67
N ALA A 393 -12.89 -5.79 13.47
CA ALA A 393 -13.71 -6.65 14.33
C ALA A 393 -14.34 -7.84 13.59
N VAL A 394 -14.30 -9.03 14.21
CA VAL A 394 -14.93 -10.25 13.69
C VAL A 394 -16.14 -10.63 14.55
N VAL A 395 -17.31 -10.77 13.93
CA VAL A 395 -18.54 -11.27 14.59
C VAL A 395 -18.86 -12.64 14.02
N THR A 396 -18.74 -13.67 14.84
CA THR A 396 -18.89 -15.07 14.39
C THR A 396 -20.34 -15.56 14.49
N ALA A 397 -20.72 -16.48 13.59
CA ALA A 397 -22.03 -17.12 13.59
C ALA A 397 -22.25 -18.00 14.83
N VAL A 398 -23.47 -18.01 15.39
CA VAL A 398 -23.82 -18.73 16.62
C VAL A 398 -24.04 -20.23 16.36
N ARG A 399 -22.99 -20.92 15.92
CA ARG A 399 -22.95 -22.38 15.69
C ARG A 399 -21.54 -22.94 15.92
N LYS A 400 -21.43 -24.19 16.35
CA LYS A 400 -20.12 -24.87 16.44
C LYS A 400 -19.66 -25.39 15.08
N VAL A 401 -18.36 -25.58 14.93
CA VAL A 401 -17.73 -26.15 13.73
C VAL A 401 -17.41 -27.61 14.00
N ALA A 402 -18.01 -28.52 13.24
CA ALA A 402 -17.72 -29.95 13.28
C ALA A 402 -16.45 -30.25 12.46
N LEU A 403 -15.41 -30.80 13.10
CA LEU A 403 -14.14 -31.12 12.43
C LEU A 403 -14.11 -32.58 12.01
N ASN A 404 -13.54 -32.87 10.83
CA ASN A 404 -13.33 -34.21 10.28
C ASN A 404 -14.61 -35.07 10.22
N GLU A 405 -15.80 -34.45 10.14
CA GLU A 405 -17.11 -35.04 10.48
C GLU A 405 -17.31 -36.45 9.89
N LYS A 406 -17.12 -36.58 8.56
CA LYS A 406 -17.42 -37.77 7.76
C LYS A 406 -16.45 -38.96 7.91
N ARG A 407 -15.44 -38.88 8.79
CA ARG A 407 -14.38 -39.90 8.92
C ARG A 407 -14.56 -40.83 10.11
N ASN A 408 -14.02 -42.05 9.99
CA ASN A 408 -14.02 -43.05 11.06
C ASN A 408 -13.19 -42.58 12.25
N ARG A 409 -13.64 -42.89 13.48
CA ARG A 409 -12.99 -42.50 14.73
C ARG A 409 -12.81 -43.66 15.68
N ILE A 410 -11.70 -43.63 16.42
CA ILE A 410 -11.38 -44.56 17.51
C ILE A 410 -10.87 -43.78 18.73
N ARG A 411 -10.91 -44.40 19.91
CA ARG A 411 -10.20 -43.92 21.10
C ARG A 411 -9.17 -44.95 21.51
N LEU A 412 -7.93 -44.52 21.76
CA LEU A 412 -6.85 -45.37 22.24
C LEU A 412 -6.25 -44.78 23.51
N ARG A 413 -5.89 -45.63 24.47
CA ARG A 413 -5.10 -45.24 25.65
C ARG A 413 -3.61 -45.25 25.29
N VAL A 414 -2.96 -44.10 25.44
CA VAL A 414 -1.55 -43.89 25.08
C VAL A 414 -0.75 -43.59 26.34
N LYS A 415 0.32 -44.37 26.56
CA LYS A 415 1.23 -44.25 27.70
C LYS A 415 2.63 -43.84 27.27
N SER A 416 3.19 -42.83 27.91
CA SER A 416 4.61 -42.48 27.80
C SER A 416 5.45 -43.41 28.67
N LYS A 417 6.41 -44.11 28.05
CA LYS A 417 7.56 -44.74 28.71
C LYS A 417 8.82 -43.88 28.66
N GLY A 418 8.75 -42.72 28.00
CA GLY A 418 9.89 -41.83 27.79
C GLY A 418 10.35 -41.14 29.08
N ASP A 419 11.65 -40.83 29.10
CA ASP A 419 12.33 -39.98 30.09
C ASP A 419 12.21 -38.48 29.77
N ARG A 420 11.64 -38.14 28.60
CA ARG A 420 11.45 -36.78 28.07
C ARG A 420 10.03 -36.58 27.55
N PRO A 421 9.52 -35.34 27.50
CA PRO A 421 8.22 -35.05 26.92
C PRO A 421 8.14 -35.39 25.43
N ILE A 422 6.99 -35.90 25.00
CA ILE A 422 6.65 -36.26 23.63
C ILE A 422 5.40 -35.48 23.23
N GLN A 423 5.42 -34.82 22.07
CA GLN A 423 4.31 -33.98 21.62
C GLN A 423 3.97 -34.29 20.15
N VAL A 424 2.73 -34.69 19.91
CA VAL A 424 2.24 -35.21 18.62
C VAL A 424 1.26 -34.22 18.01
N GLY A 425 1.60 -33.69 16.82
CA GLY A 425 0.76 -32.75 16.09
C GLY A 425 -0.44 -33.42 15.41
N SER A 426 -1.54 -32.66 15.28
CA SER A 426 -2.83 -33.05 14.65
C SER A 426 -2.69 -34.03 13.48
N HIS A 427 -1.88 -33.66 12.48
CA HIS A 427 -1.74 -34.37 11.21
C HIS A 427 -0.63 -35.44 11.16
N TYR A 428 0.01 -35.75 12.29
CA TYR A 428 1.05 -36.79 12.32
C TYR A 428 0.43 -38.19 12.28
N HIS A 429 0.92 -39.05 11.37
CA HIS A 429 0.53 -40.47 11.25
C HIS A 429 0.73 -41.20 12.57
N PHE A 430 -0.35 -41.58 13.25
CA PHE A 430 -0.26 -41.91 14.68
C PHE A 430 0.56 -43.18 14.94
N ILE A 431 0.48 -44.16 14.04
CA ILE A 431 1.28 -45.38 14.06
C ILE A 431 2.81 -45.12 13.99
N GLU A 432 3.25 -44.05 13.33
CA GLU A 432 4.67 -43.67 13.18
C GLU A 432 5.23 -42.92 14.42
N THR A 433 4.41 -42.64 15.44
CA THR A 433 4.83 -41.81 16.59
C THR A 433 5.95 -42.46 17.43
N ASN A 434 6.65 -41.64 18.22
CA ASN A 434 7.86 -41.99 18.98
C ASN A 434 7.82 -43.43 19.59
N PRO A 435 8.91 -44.23 19.49
CA PRO A 435 8.99 -45.58 20.05
C PRO A 435 8.58 -45.71 21.52
N GLN A 436 8.77 -44.66 22.32
CA GLN A 436 8.46 -44.65 23.75
C GLN A 436 6.98 -44.38 24.09
N LEU A 437 6.11 -44.21 23.09
CA LEU A 437 4.65 -44.22 23.29
C LEU A 437 4.12 -45.66 23.14
N GLU A 438 3.58 -46.21 24.22
CA GLU A 438 2.91 -47.52 24.29
C GLU A 438 1.40 -47.36 24.05
N PHE A 439 0.89 -48.01 23.01
CA PHE A 439 -0.54 -48.08 22.65
C PHE A 439 -0.81 -49.17 21.60
N ASP A 440 -2.05 -49.28 21.13
CA ASP A 440 -2.45 -50.20 20.07
C ASP A 440 -2.01 -49.67 18.69
N ARG A 441 -0.83 -50.11 18.24
CA ARG A 441 -0.23 -49.71 16.96
C ARG A 441 -1.05 -50.22 15.78
N GLU A 442 -1.62 -51.43 15.87
CA GLU A 442 -2.42 -52.04 14.80
C GLU A 442 -3.68 -51.20 14.52
N LYS A 443 -4.44 -50.84 15.55
CA LYS A 443 -5.63 -49.98 15.41
C LYS A 443 -5.31 -48.56 14.97
N SER A 444 -4.10 -48.05 15.24
CA SER A 444 -3.68 -46.71 14.82
C SER A 444 -3.28 -46.60 13.33
N TYR A 445 -3.25 -47.70 12.60
CA TYR A 445 -2.84 -47.73 11.20
C TYR A 445 -3.84 -46.97 10.31
N GLY A 446 -3.37 -45.91 9.63
CA GLY A 446 -4.22 -45.03 8.83
C GLY A 446 -4.94 -43.92 9.62
N TYR A 447 -4.58 -43.71 10.89
CA TYR A 447 -5.20 -42.69 11.74
C TYR A 447 -4.24 -41.55 12.13
N ARG A 448 -4.81 -40.37 12.37
CA ARG A 448 -4.18 -39.18 12.95
C ARG A 448 -5.00 -38.68 14.17
N LEU A 449 -4.55 -37.64 14.87
CA LEU A 449 -5.32 -37.10 16.01
C LEU A 449 -6.59 -36.35 15.54
N ASP A 450 -7.71 -36.54 16.24
CA ASP A 450 -8.95 -35.77 16.01
C ASP A 450 -8.98 -34.53 16.90
N ILE A 451 -8.17 -33.54 16.51
CA ILE A 451 -7.99 -32.25 17.18
C ILE A 451 -7.86 -31.15 16.12
N PRO A 452 -8.10 -29.85 16.45
CA PRO A 452 -8.02 -28.78 15.46
C PRO A 452 -6.67 -28.73 14.73
N ALA A 453 -6.68 -28.43 13.44
CA ALA A 453 -5.47 -28.39 12.62
C ALA A 453 -4.42 -27.44 13.22
N GLY A 454 -3.15 -27.85 13.16
CA GLY A 454 -2.07 -27.12 13.83
C GLY A 454 -2.07 -27.16 15.37
N THR A 455 -2.93 -27.92 16.05
CA THR A 455 -2.76 -28.26 17.48
C THR A 455 -1.99 -29.56 17.68
N SER A 456 -1.71 -29.93 18.93
CA SER A 456 -0.93 -31.12 19.30
C SER A 456 -1.30 -31.65 20.69
N VAL A 457 -1.31 -32.97 20.89
CA VAL A 457 -1.37 -33.57 22.23
C VAL A 457 0.03 -33.76 22.79
N ARG A 458 0.23 -33.41 24.07
CA ARG A 458 1.50 -33.52 24.79
C ARG A 458 1.43 -34.59 25.88
N PHE A 459 2.50 -35.37 26.00
CA PHE A 459 2.73 -36.42 26.98
C PHE A 459 4.04 -36.13 27.72
N GLU A 460 3.99 -35.95 29.03
CA GLU A 460 5.17 -35.88 29.90
C GLU A 460 5.76 -37.29 30.17
N PRO A 461 6.93 -37.41 30.80
CA PRO A 461 7.46 -38.70 31.24
C PRO A 461 6.46 -39.45 32.15
N GLY A 462 6.09 -40.68 31.76
CA GLY A 462 5.13 -41.51 32.51
C GLY A 462 3.64 -41.19 32.31
N ASP A 463 3.28 -40.15 31.54
CA ASP A 463 1.88 -39.77 31.29
C ASP A 463 1.05 -40.91 30.70
N VAL A 464 -0.24 -40.97 31.04
CA VAL A 464 -1.22 -41.86 30.39
C VAL A 464 -2.47 -41.08 30.03
N LYS A 465 -2.76 -40.96 28.73
CA LYS A 465 -3.89 -40.17 28.20
C LYS A 465 -4.66 -40.96 27.15
N THR A 466 -5.98 -40.93 27.21
CA THR A 466 -6.83 -41.44 26.13
C THR A 466 -6.98 -40.35 25.08
N VAL A 467 -6.69 -40.68 23.82
CA VAL A 467 -6.82 -39.76 22.69
C VAL A 467 -7.89 -40.26 21.72
N THR A 468 -8.66 -39.34 21.14
CA THR A 468 -9.47 -39.64 19.96
C THR A 468 -8.58 -39.53 18.72
N LEU A 469 -8.62 -40.56 17.89
CA LEU A 469 -8.00 -40.57 16.56
C LEU A 469 -9.09 -40.59 15.49
N VAL A 470 -8.77 -39.99 14.33
CA VAL A 470 -9.61 -39.97 13.14
C VAL A 470 -8.80 -40.47 11.93
N GLU A 471 -9.47 -41.17 11.03
CA GLU A 471 -8.86 -41.69 9.80
C GLU A 471 -8.27 -40.56 8.93
N ILE A 472 -7.21 -40.85 8.17
CA ILE A 472 -6.72 -39.94 7.13
C ILE A 472 -7.67 -39.91 5.93
N GLY A 473 -7.70 -38.78 5.21
CA GLY A 473 -8.51 -38.59 4.00
C GLY A 473 -7.75 -38.90 2.71
N GLY A 474 -8.30 -38.46 1.58
CA GLY A 474 -7.65 -38.51 0.28
C GLY A 474 -7.34 -39.93 -0.21
N HIS A 475 -6.16 -40.13 -0.79
CA HIS A 475 -5.71 -41.45 -1.25
C HIS A 475 -5.40 -42.45 -0.13
N LYS A 476 -5.39 -42.01 1.14
CA LYS A 476 -5.00 -42.79 2.32
C LYS A 476 -3.62 -43.47 2.17
N VAL A 477 -2.59 -42.68 1.86
CA VAL A 477 -1.20 -43.14 1.70
C VAL A 477 -0.32 -42.54 2.79
N ILE A 478 0.30 -43.41 3.60
CA ILE A 478 1.25 -43.01 4.64
C ILE A 478 2.63 -42.77 4.01
N ARG A 479 3.26 -41.64 4.35
CA ARG A 479 4.64 -41.28 4.01
C ARG A 479 5.30 -40.55 5.19
N GLY A 480 6.61 -40.45 5.17
CA GLY A 480 7.38 -39.78 6.22
C GLY A 480 7.43 -40.56 7.54
N GLY A 481 7.47 -39.82 8.65
CA GLY A 481 7.50 -40.40 9.99
C GLY A 481 8.82 -41.11 10.28
N ASN A 482 8.76 -42.36 10.77
CA ASN A 482 9.92 -43.26 10.87
C ASN A 482 10.03 -44.21 9.68
N LYS A 483 9.18 -44.07 8.64
CA LYS A 483 9.21 -44.81 7.37
C LYS A 483 8.95 -46.32 7.53
N LEU A 484 8.16 -46.72 8.53
CA LEU A 484 7.89 -48.13 8.83
C LEU A 484 6.49 -48.59 8.38
N ALA A 485 5.52 -47.68 8.32
CA ALA A 485 4.14 -47.93 7.91
C ALA A 485 3.82 -47.41 6.49
N SER A 486 4.83 -46.98 5.73
CA SER A 486 4.65 -46.28 4.45
C SER A 486 3.92 -47.10 3.35
N GLY A 487 3.26 -46.39 2.45
CA GLY A 487 2.42 -46.93 1.36
C GLY A 487 0.93 -46.73 1.61
N GLY A 488 0.07 -47.28 0.75
CA GLY A 488 -1.38 -47.24 0.91
C GLY A 488 -1.84 -47.96 2.18
N VAL A 489 -2.86 -47.41 2.85
CA VAL A 489 -3.48 -48.00 4.04
C VAL A 489 -4.33 -49.21 3.63
N GLU A 490 -3.78 -50.40 3.81
CA GLU A 490 -4.43 -51.66 3.48
C GLU A 490 -4.39 -52.58 4.71
N LEU A 491 -5.55 -52.87 5.31
CA LEU A 491 -5.64 -53.47 6.65
C LEU A 491 -4.90 -54.82 6.78
N TRP A 492 -4.75 -55.59 5.68
CA TRP A 492 -3.99 -56.85 5.68
C TRP A 492 -2.50 -56.66 5.99
N ARG A 493 -1.94 -55.47 5.73
CA ARG A 493 -0.54 -55.10 6.01
C ARG A 493 -0.30 -54.72 7.49
N ALA A 494 -1.35 -54.46 8.27
CA ALA A 494 -1.22 -53.86 9.59
C ALA A 494 -0.34 -54.67 10.54
N LYS A 495 -0.48 -56.01 10.54
CA LYS A 495 0.31 -56.92 11.40
C LYS A 495 1.79 -56.96 11.00
N GLU A 496 2.08 -57.07 9.69
CA GLU A 496 3.44 -57.02 9.16
C GLU A 496 4.15 -55.70 9.50
N ILE A 497 3.40 -54.58 9.52
CA ILE A 497 3.89 -53.26 9.91
C ILE A 497 4.13 -53.19 11.42
N VAL A 498 3.24 -53.74 12.26
CA VAL A 498 3.41 -53.80 13.71
C VAL A 498 4.59 -54.69 14.12
N GLU A 499 4.79 -55.82 13.46
CA GLU A 499 5.98 -56.68 13.66
C GLU A 499 7.27 -55.91 13.36
N LYS A 500 7.33 -55.17 12.23
CA LYS A 500 8.47 -54.29 11.89
C LYS A 500 8.69 -53.18 12.92
N LEU A 501 7.61 -52.57 13.43
CA LEU A 501 7.67 -51.55 14.49
C LEU A 501 8.21 -52.14 15.80
N GLN A 502 7.75 -53.32 16.22
CA GLN A 502 8.26 -54.00 17.41
C GLN A 502 9.73 -54.42 17.26
N LEU A 503 10.14 -54.92 16.09
CA LEU A 503 11.55 -55.21 15.77
C LEU A 503 12.43 -53.94 15.78
N ALA A 504 11.86 -52.79 15.40
CA ALA A 504 12.49 -51.48 15.51
C ALA A 504 12.41 -50.85 16.92
N GLY A 505 11.89 -51.58 17.92
CA GLY A 505 11.84 -51.15 19.32
C GLY A 505 10.67 -50.22 19.69
N PHE A 506 9.65 -50.10 18.84
CA PHE A 506 8.46 -49.30 19.14
C PHE A 506 7.55 -50.03 20.12
N ALA A 507 7.15 -49.35 21.20
CA ALA A 507 6.25 -49.90 22.18
C ALA A 507 4.84 -50.10 21.59
N HIS A 508 4.29 -51.29 21.83
CA HIS A 508 2.96 -51.69 21.44
C HIS A 508 2.31 -52.48 22.58
N ALA A 509 1.06 -52.16 22.89
CA ALA A 509 0.17 -52.96 23.73
C ALA A 509 -1.20 -53.07 23.02
N PRO A 510 -1.70 -54.27 22.68
CA PRO A 510 -3.05 -54.43 22.15
C PRO A 510 -4.11 -54.03 23.17
N GLU A 511 -5.14 -53.32 22.74
CA GLU A 511 -6.34 -53.07 23.56
C GLU A 511 -7.43 -54.13 23.28
N PRO A 512 -8.25 -54.54 24.27
CA PRO A 512 -9.37 -55.45 24.03
C PRO A 512 -10.39 -54.89 23.02
N GLU A 513 -10.99 -55.77 22.20
CA GLU A 513 -12.01 -55.38 21.21
C GLU A 513 -13.26 -54.74 21.85
N ALA A 514 -13.57 -55.10 23.10
CA ALA A 514 -14.71 -54.61 23.87
C ALA A 514 -14.66 -53.10 24.24
N VAL A 515 -13.68 -52.33 23.74
CA VAL A 515 -13.53 -50.89 24.00
C VAL A 515 -13.62 -50.04 22.72
N MET A 516 -14.30 -50.54 21.67
CA MET A 516 -14.70 -49.73 20.51
C MET A 516 -15.81 -48.72 20.85
N ASN A 517 -15.48 -47.76 21.71
CA ASN A 517 -16.29 -46.59 21.97
C ASN A 517 -16.22 -45.65 20.77
N PHE A 518 -17.27 -45.65 19.94
CA PHE A 518 -17.48 -44.63 18.92
C PHE A 518 -17.31 -43.23 19.53
N ALA A 519 -16.35 -42.48 19.04
CA ALA A 519 -16.14 -41.11 19.50
C ALA A 519 -17.07 -40.16 18.76
N GLU A 520 -17.74 -39.30 19.52
CA GLU A 520 -18.49 -38.16 18.96
C GLU A 520 -17.58 -37.25 18.14
N VAL A 521 -18.16 -36.59 17.14
CA VAL A 521 -17.46 -35.64 16.26
C VAL A 521 -16.92 -34.48 17.07
N TYR A 522 -15.64 -34.15 16.93
CA TYR A 522 -15.05 -32.99 17.59
C TYR A 522 -15.75 -31.69 17.13
N GLN A 523 -16.30 -30.93 18.08
CA GLN A 523 -16.93 -29.64 17.84
C GLN A 523 -16.09 -28.49 18.41
N MET A 524 -15.83 -27.47 17.60
CA MET A 524 -15.06 -26.28 17.95
C MET A 524 -15.97 -25.04 18.03
N GLU A 525 -15.76 -24.15 19.00
CA GLU A 525 -16.49 -22.88 19.05
C GLU A 525 -16.09 -21.98 17.87
N ARG A 526 -17.04 -21.30 17.23
CA ARG A 526 -16.80 -20.48 16.02
C ARG A 526 -15.75 -19.40 16.25
N ALA A 527 -15.78 -18.72 17.40
CA ALA A 527 -14.78 -17.73 17.80
C ALA A 527 -13.36 -18.34 17.87
N ALA A 528 -13.21 -19.53 18.47
CA ALA A 528 -11.92 -20.20 18.54
C ALA A 528 -11.42 -20.64 17.15
N TYR A 529 -12.33 -21.10 16.28
CA TYR A 529 -12.01 -21.42 14.88
C TYR A 529 -11.52 -20.17 14.14
N ALA A 530 -12.26 -19.05 14.24
CA ALA A 530 -11.91 -17.79 13.58
C ALA A 530 -10.57 -17.23 14.07
N THR A 531 -10.25 -17.34 15.36
CA THR A 531 -8.93 -17.01 15.90
C THR A 531 -7.81 -17.92 15.37
N MET A 532 -8.08 -19.19 15.10
CA MET A 532 -7.06 -20.15 14.64
C MET A 532 -6.82 -20.15 13.13
N PHE A 533 -7.85 -19.91 12.33
CA PHE A 533 -7.82 -20.10 10.86
C PHE A 533 -8.38 -18.91 10.08
N GLY A 534 -8.72 -17.81 10.75
CA GLY A 534 -9.52 -16.74 10.16
C GLY A 534 -11.01 -17.10 10.01
N PRO A 535 -11.86 -16.10 9.77
CA PRO A 535 -13.32 -16.26 9.64
C PRO A 535 -13.71 -17.19 8.47
N THR A 536 -14.96 -17.63 8.49
CA THR A 536 -15.52 -18.64 7.57
C THR A 536 -17.04 -18.41 7.43
N VAL A 537 -17.74 -19.16 6.57
CA VAL A 537 -19.13 -18.89 6.10
C VAL A 537 -20.06 -18.29 7.17
N ASP A 538 -20.81 -17.25 6.80
CA ASP A 538 -21.71 -16.48 7.67
C ASP A 538 -21.05 -15.65 8.80
N ASP A 539 -19.75 -15.77 9.05
CA ASP A 539 -19.03 -14.84 9.95
C ASP A 539 -18.87 -13.47 9.25
N LEU A 540 -18.94 -12.39 10.04
CA LEU A 540 -18.79 -11.00 9.59
C LEU A 540 -17.42 -10.41 9.99
N VAL A 541 -16.85 -9.54 9.17
CA VAL A 541 -15.61 -8.79 9.43
C VAL A 541 -15.78 -7.30 9.10
N ARG A 542 -15.36 -6.41 10.00
CA ARG A 542 -15.34 -4.96 9.77
C ARG A 542 -14.11 -4.54 8.96
N LEU A 543 -14.25 -3.62 8.02
CA LEU A 543 -13.13 -3.14 7.19
C LEU A 543 -12.45 -1.92 7.86
N GLY A 544 -11.29 -2.13 8.49
CA GLY A 544 -10.56 -1.08 9.21
C GLY A 544 -11.43 -0.45 10.31
N THR A 545 -11.43 0.88 10.43
CA THR A 545 -12.38 1.64 11.28
C THR A 545 -13.67 2.05 10.58
N THR A 546 -13.90 1.64 9.33
CA THR A 546 -15.14 1.96 8.59
C THR A 546 -16.33 1.15 9.11
N ASP A 547 -17.55 1.63 8.87
CA ASP A 547 -18.78 0.87 9.15
C ASP A 547 -19.17 -0.12 8.05
N LEU A 548 -18.25 -0.46 7.15
CA LEU A 548 -18.42 -1.53 6.16
C LEU A 548 -18.14 -2.89 6.81
N TRP A 549 -19.09 -3.81 6.67
CA TRP A 549 -19.03 -5.17 7.20
C TRP A 549 -19.16 -6.17 6.06
N ILE A 550 -18.17 -7.05 5.91
CA ILE A 550 -18.20 -8.12 4.92
C ILE A 550 -18.60 -9.45 5.57
N LYS A 551 -19.43 -10.23 4.88
CA LYS A 551 -19.83 -11.60 5.26
C LYS A 551 -19.10 -12.60 4.39
N VAL A 552 -18.56 -13.66 5.00
CA VAL A 552 -17.94 -14.76 4.23
C VAL A 552 -19.03 -15.56 3.50
N GLU A 553 -19.02 -15.51 2.17
CA GLU A 553 -20.06 -16.10 1.30
C GLU A 553 -19.86 -17.60 1.09
N LYS A 554 -18.59 -18.03 1.08
CA LYS A 554 -18.17 -19.42 0.85
C LYS A 554 -16.86 -19.70 1.57
N ASP A 555 -16.65 -20.95 1.97
CA ASP A 555 -15.37 -21.49 2.40
C ASP A 555 -15.08 -22.73 1.53
N PHE A 556 -13.85 -22.85 1.03
CA PHE A 556 -13.39 -24.00 0.25
C PHE A 556 -12.72 -25.08 1.13
N THR A 557 -12.45 -24.80 2.40
CA THR A 557 -11.77 -25.74 3.31
C THR A 557 -12.59 -27.00 3.60
N VAL A 558 -11.90 -28.05 4.02
CA VAL A 558 -12.51 -29.21 4.70
C VAL A 558 -12.17 -29.08 6.18
N TYR A 559 -13.19 -28.81 7.01
CA TYR A 559 -12.99 -28.51 8.43
C TYR A 559 -12.22 -29.64 9.15
N GLY A 560 -11.07 -29.30 9.75
CA GLY A 560 -10.11 -30.20 10.40
C GLY A 560 -8.90 -30.61 9.54
N ASP A 561 -8.87 -30.28 8.24
CA ASP A 561 -7.74 -30.45 7.29
C ASP A 561 -7.10 -29.10 6.91
N GLU A 562 -7.24 -28.04 7.74
CA GLU A 562 -6.77 -26.69 7.41
C GLU A 562 -5.24 -26.60 7.23
N CYS A 563 -4.84 -25.94 6.15
CA CYS A 563 -3.44 -25.70 5.81
C CYS A 563 -2.82 -24.72 6.80
N LYS A 564 -1.97 -25.20 7.71
CA LYS A 564 -1.29 -24.36 8.71
C LYS A 564 0.18 -24.75 8.87
N PHE A 565 1.07 -23.78 8.68
CA PHE A 565 2.52 -23.94 8.73
C PHE A 565 3.10 -23.71 10.15
N GLY A 566 4.28 -24.27 10.42
CA GLY A 566 5.09 -24.03 11.62
C GLY A 566 5.37 -25.27 12.48
N GLY A 567 5.97 -25.04 13.65
CA GLY A 567 6.37 -26.09 14.60
C GLY A 567 5.22 -27.02 15.02
N GLY A 568 5.31 -28.30 14.65
CA GLY A 568 4.30 -29.32 14.97
C GLY A 568 2.96 -29.18 14.22
N LYS A 569 2.87 -28.30 13.21
CA LYS A 569 1.61 -27.94 12.54
C LYS A 569 1.21 -28.92 11.42
N THR A 570 0.30 -28.49 10.53
CA THR A 570 -0.29 -29.31 9.47
C THR A 570 0.65 -29.49 8.27
N LEU A 571 1.18 -28.39 7.72
CA LEU A 571 2.06 -28.40 6.55
C LEU A 571 3.47 -28.86 6.94
N ARG A 572 3.66 -30.18 6.92
CA ARG A 572 4.93 -30.90 7.16
C ARG A 572 4.95 -32.19 6.33
N GLU A 573 6.14 -32.66 6.00
CA GLU A 573 6.40 -33.85 5.17
C GLU A 573 5.54 -35.06 5.56
N GLY A 574 4.94 -35.71 4.56
CA GLY A 574 4.04 -36.85 4.70
C GLY A 574 2.66 -36.52 5.26
N MET A 575 2.45 -35.29 5.73
CA MET A 575 1.25 -34.81 6.42
C MET A 575 0.52 -33.84 5.48
N GLY A 576 0.30 -32.57 5.85
CA GLY A 576 -0.28 -31.58 4.93
C GLY A 576 0.64 -31.16 3.77
N GLN A 577 1.92 -31.54 3.81
CA GLN A 577 2.87 -31.40 2.71
C GLN A 577 3.10 -32.77 2.07
N ALA A 578 2.92 -32.87 0.76
CA ALA A 578 3.06 -34.10 -0.02
C ALA A 578 4.54 -34.50 -0.20
N THR A 579 4.79 -35.81 -0.23
CA THR A 579 6.15 -36.39 -0.26
C THR A 579 6.41 -37.15 -1.55
N GLY A 580 7.55 -36.89 -2.18
CA GLY A 580 7.94 -37.52 -3.45
C GLY A 580 7.27 -36.92 -4.67
N ARG A 581 6.74 -35.69 -4.54
CA ARG A 581 6.24 -34.88 -5.65
C ARG A 581 7.39 -34.06 -6.26
N PRO A 582 7.56 -34.04 -7.58
CA PRO A 582 8.51 -33.13 -8.22
C PRO A 582 8.05 -31.67 -8.09
N ASP A 583 8.98 -30.76 -8.38
CA ASP A 583 8.72 -29.33 -8.48
C ASP A 583 7.57 -29.01 -9.47
N SER A 584 7.54 -29.69 -10.62
CA SER A 584 6.48 -29.57 -11.63
C SER A 584 5.09 -30.06 -11.22
N GLU A 585 4.95 -30.74 -10.08
CA GLU A 585 3.65 -31.10 -9.47
C GLU A 585 3.32 -30.22 -8.25
N SER A 586 4.25 -29.39 -7.79
CA SER A 586 4.18 -28.66 -6.52
C SER A 586 4.05 -27.17 -6.75
N LEU A 587 3.23 -26.48 -5.96
CA LEU A 587 3.18 -25.02 -5.93
C LEU A 587 4.55 -24.41 -5.57
N ASP A 588 4.85 -23.21 -6.07
CA ASP A 588 6.00 -22.41 -5.60
C ASP A 588 5.68 -21.72 -4.27
N MET A 589 4.45 -21.22 -4.15
CA MET A 589 3.95 -20.54 -2.96
C MET A 589 2.47 -20.90 -2.76
N VAL A 590 2.07 -21.08 -1.50
CA VAL A 590 0.65 -21.12 -1.11
C VAL A 590 0.34 -19.99 -0.12
N VAL A 591 -0.73 -19.23 -0.38
CA VAL A 591 -1.35 -18.35 0.62
C VAL A 591 -2.40 -19.16 1.36
N THR A 592 -2.19 -19.47 2.64
CA THR A 592 -3.10 -20.34 3.40
C THR A 592 -4.25 -19.58 4.04
N ASN A 593 -5.45 -20.15 4.04
CA ASN A 593 -6.61 -19.62 4.77
C ASN A 593 -6.97 -18.15 4.47
N ALA A 594 -6.76 -17.68 3.25
CA ALA A 594 -7.05 -16.31 2.81
C ALA A 594 -8.55 -15.99 2.85
N LEU A 595 -8.95 -14.89 3.52
CA LEU A 595 -10.24 -14.24 3.23
C LEU A 595 -10.06 -13.34 2.00
N ILE A 596 -10.45 -13.84 0.84
CA ILE A 596 -10.41 -13.10 -0.42
C ILE A 596 -11.52 -12.05 -0.43
N VAL A 597 -11.15 -10.82 -0.78
CA VAL A 597 -12.08 -9.73 -1.12
C VAL A 597 -11.74 -9.27 -2.54
N ASP A 598 -12.58 -9.67 -3.48
CA ASP A 598 -12.42 -9.48 -4.92
C ASP A 598 -13.79 -9.21 -5.58
N TRP A 599 -13.82 -8.69 -6.80
CA TRP A 599 -15.08 -8.49 -7.53
C TRP A 599 -15.84 -9.82 -7.74
N THR A 600 -15.12 -10.93 -7.91
CA THR A 600 -15.70 -12.27 -8.08
C THR A 600 -16.44 -12.79 -6.84
N GLY A 601 -16.11 -12.31 -5.64
CA GLY A 601 -16.64 -12.88 -4.41
C GLY A 601 -15.93 -12.43 -3.14
N ILE A 602 -16.57 -12.66 -2.00
CA ILE A 602 -15.98 -12.50 -0.67
C ILE A 602 -15.99 -13.86 0.03
N TYR A 603 -14.87 -14.59 -0.05
CA TYR A 603 -14.83 -16.00 0.30
C TYR A 603 -13.48 -16.44 0.89
N LYS A 604 -13.50 -17.60 1.54
CA LYS A 604 -12.35 -18.19 2.23
C LYS A 604 -11.76 -19.33 1.39
N ALA A 605 -10.47 -19.25 1.09
CA ALA A 605 -9.75 -20.28 0.32
C ALA A 605 -8.24 -20.27 0.61
N ASP A 606 -7.53 -21.32 0.21
CA ASP A 606 -6.10 -21.24 -0.09
C ASP A 606 -5.91 -20.69 -1.51
N ILE A 607 -4.80 -19.98 -1.78
CA ILE A 607 -4.39 -19.51 -3.11
C ILE A 607 -3.06 -20.18 -3.47
N GLY A 608 -3.00 -20.90 -4.59
CA GLY A 608 -1.80 -21.57 -5.09
C GLY A 608 -1.16 -20.82 -6.25
N VAL A 609 0.16 -20.63 -6.17
CA VAL A 609 0.96 -19.90 -7.15
C VAL A 609 2.05 -20.79 -7.74
N LYS A 610 2.27 -20.71 -9.06
CA LYS A 610 3.36 -21.35 -9.80
C LYS A 610 3.83 -20.43 -10.94
N ASP A 611 5.13 -20.33 -11.17
CA ASP A 611 5.75 -19.48 -12.21
C ASP A 611 5.28 -18.01 -12.13
N GLY A 612 5.00 -17.54 -10.91
CA GLY A 612 4.45 -16.22 -10.61
C GLY A 612 2.97 -16.00 -10.99
N MET A 613 2.28 -17.04 -11.47
CA MET A 613 0.86 -17.03 -11.84
C MET A 613 0.00 -17.70 -10.76
N ILE A 614 -1.24 -17.23 -10.58
CA ILE A 614 -2.26 -17.91 -9.78
C ILE A 614 -2.71 -19.16 -10.55
N VAL A 615 -2.40 -20.36 -10.05
CA VAL A 615 -2.74 -21.63 -10.71
C VAL A 615 -3.87 -22.40 -10.04
N GLY A 616 -4.28 -22.00 -8.84
CA GLY A 616 -5.45 -22.57 -8.17
C GLY A 616 -5.97 -21.70 -7.04
N ILE A 617 -7.28 -21.73 -6.84
CA ILE A 617 -7.97 -21.12 -5.70
C ILE A 617 -8.92 -22.18 -5.15
N GLY A 618 -8.81 -22.52 -3.87
CA GLY A 618 -9.62 -23.58 -3.28
C GLY A 618 -9.06 -24.14 -1.97
N LYS A 619 -8.69 -25.42 -1.95
CA LYS A 619 -8.11 -26.10 -0.78
C LYS A 619 -6.80 -26.75 -1.20
N ALA A 620 -5.70 -26.33 -0.59
CA ALA A 620 -4.36 -26.84 -0.86
C ALA A 620 -4.00 -28.03 0.05
N GLY A 621 -2.79 -28.55 -0.11
CA GLY A 621 -2.17 -29.47 0.84
C GLY A 621 -1.70 -30.76 0.18
N ASN A 622 -2.04 -31.90 0.78
CA ASN A 622 -1.57 -33.21 0.34
C ASN A 622 -2.73 -34.17 0.04
N PRO A 623 -2.99 -34.51 -1.24
CA PRO A 623 -4.08 -35.41 -1.61
C PRO A 623 -3.84 -36.86 -1.14
N ASP A 624 -2.63 -37.23 -0.71
CA ASP A 624 -2.36 -38.56 -0.15
C ASP A 624 -3.00 -38.74 1.24
N VAL A 625 -3.36 -37.68 1.98
CA VAL A 625 -3.89 -37.75 3.36
C VAL A 625 -5.05 -36.79 3.70
N MET A 626 -5.41 -35.88 2.79
CA MET A 626 -6.45 -34.87 2.97
C MET A 626 -7.58 -35.02 1.95
N ASP A 627 -8.81 -34.71 2.36
CA ASP A 627 -9.95 -34.68 1.43
C ASP A 627 -10.03 -33.33 0.70
N GLY A 628 -10.58 -33.34 -0.52
CA GLY A 628 -10.97 -32.13 -1.24
C GLY A 628 -9.82 -31.24 -1.73
N VAL A 629 -8.56 -31.70 -1.73
CA VAL A 629 -7.43 -30.94 -2.27
C VAL A 629 -7.67 -30.67 -3.77
N THR A 630 -7.71 -29.38 -4.14
CA THR A 630 -7.92 -28.94 -5.52
C THR A 630 -6.78 -29.47 -6.42
N PRO A 631 -7.07 -29.93 -7.66
CA PRO A 631 -6.04 -30.22 -8.64
C PRO A 631 -5.03 -29.08 -8.77
N ASN A 632 -3.75 -29.42 -8.94
CA ASN A 632 -2.61 -28.48 -9.00
C ASN A 632 -2.35 -27.64 -7.73
N MET A 633 -3.08 -27.83 -6.63
CA MET A 633 -2.84 -27.13 -5.35
C MET A 633 -2.06 -28.00 -4.34
N ILE A 634 -1.10 -28.78 -4.84
CA ILE A 634 -0.25 -29.65 -4.00
C ILE A 634 0.85 -28.82 -3.34
N VAL A 635 0.93 -28.89 -2.01
CA VAL A 635 2.04 -28.32 -1.23
C VAL A 635 3.15 -29.37 -1.15
N GLY A 636 4.26 -29.14 -1.83
CA GLY A 636 5.40 -30.07 -1.91
C GLY A 636 6.62 -29.62 -1.09
N SER A 637 7.79 -30.17 -1.40
CA SER A 637 9.08 -29.71 -0.84
C SER A 637 9.61 -28.41 -1.47
N CYS A 638 8.99 -27.95 -2.56
CA CYS A 638 9.34 -26.74 -3.29
C CYS A 638 8.40 -25.55 -2.99
N THR A 639 7.46 -25.72 -2.06
CA THR A 639 6.39 -24.75 -1.78
C THR A 639 6.69 -23.91 -0.53
N ASP A 640 6.78 -22.59 -0.69
CA ASP A 640 6.79 -21.61 0.41
C ASP A 640 5.35 -21.26 0.89
N VAL A 641 5.22 -20.65 2.07
CA VAL A 641 3.92 -20.43 2.72
C VAL A 641 3.74 -19.00 3.22
N VAL A 642 2.74 -18.29 2.67
CA VAL A 642 2.23 -17.03 3.23
C VAL A 642 1.01 -17.32 4.10
N ALA A 643 1.09 -17.04 5.40
CA ALA A 643 0.00 -17.26 6.33
C ALA A 643 -1.11 -16.19 6.19
N GLY A 644 -2.17 -16.52 5.45
CA GLY A 644 -3.34 -15.68 5.25
C GLY A 644 -4.44 -15.83 6.31
N GLU A 645 -4.32 -16.75 7.27
CA GLU A 645 -5.28 -16.89 8.38
C GLU A 645 -5.46 -15.58 9.17
N GLY A 646 -6.70 -15.10 9.20
CA GLY A 646 -7.04 -13.82 9.83
C GLY A 646 -6.59 -12.58 9.05
N LYS A 647 -6.17 -12.74 7.79
CA LYS A 647 -5.87 -11.66 6.85
C LYS A 647 -6.96 -11.55 5.79
N ILE A 648 -7.19 -10.34 5.30
CA ILE A 648 -7.92 -10.11 4.06
C ILE A 648 -6.90 -10.06 2.92
N ILE A 649 -7.17 -10.74 1.81
CA ILE A 649 -6.34 -10.71 0.60
C ILE A 649 -7.13 -10.02 -0.52
N THR A 650 -6.54 -9.00 -1.14
CA THR A 650 -7.08 -8.37 -2.36
C THR A 650 -6.12 -8.58 -3.52
N ALA A 651 -6.61 -8.42 -4.74
CA ALA A 651 -5.72 -8.16 -5.87
C ALA A 651 -4.90 -6.88 -5.61
N GLY A 652 -3.73 -6.81 -6.22
CA GLY A 652 -2.96 -5.59 -6.31
C GLY A 652 -3.74 -4.47 -7.01
N GLY A 653 -3.73 -3.28 -6.41
CA GLY A 653 -4.41 -2.13 -7.00
C GLY A 653 -3.73 -1.66 -8.29
N ILE A 654 -4.52 -1.00 -9.14
CA ILE A 654 -4.11 -0.46 -10.43
C ILE A 654 -4.51 1.01 -10.47
N ASP A 655 -3.53 1.89 -10.52
CA ASP A 655 -3.75 3.32 -10.69
C ASP A 655 -3.50 3.69 -12.15
N THR A 656 -4.54 4.15 -12.84
CA THR A 656 -4.49 4.47 -14.27
C THR A 656 -4.37 5.95 -14.59
N HIS A 657 -4.10 6.81 -13.60
CA HIS A 657 -3.85 8.24 -13.86
C HIS A 657 -2.60 8.70 -13.09
N ILE A 658 -1.44 8.24 -13.56
CA ILE A 658 -0.12 8.58 -12.99
C ILE A 658 0.61 9.62 -13.85
N HIS A 659 0.88 10.79 -13.28
CA HIS A 659 1.81 11.75 -13.86
C HIS A 659 3.23 11.39 -13.37
N PHE A 660 4.10 10.90 -14.27
CA PHE A 660 5.45 10.45 -13.94
C PHE A 660 6.42 11.62 -13.67
N ILE A 661 6.13 12.39 -12.61
CA ILE A 661 6.84 13.57 -12.15
C ILE A 661 8.10 13.18 -11.37
N CYS A 662 8.06 12.14 -10.53
CA CYS A 662 9.24 11.62 -9.84
C CYS A 662 9.15 10.12 -9.53
N PRO A 663 10.28 9.38 -9.51
CA PRO A 663 10.28 7.93 -9.27
C PRO A 663 9.86 7.54 -7.84
N GLN A 664 9.86 8.48 -6.89
CA GLN A 664 9.46 8.24 -5.50
C GLN A 664 7.99 7.81 -5.38
N GLN A 665 7.12 8.23 -6.32
CA GLN A 665 5.71 7.81 -6.42
C GLN A 665 5.55 6.27 -6.40
N ALA A 666 6.51 5.55 -6.98
CA ALA A 666 6.50 4.09 -7.01
C ALA A 666 6.60 3.46 -5.61
N ASN A 667 7.33 4.10 -4.68
CA ASN A 667 7.45 3.62 -3.31
C ASN A 667 6.15 3.84 -2.53
N GLU A 668 5.53 5.02 -2.66
CA GLU A 668 4.25 5.33 -2.00
C GLU A 668 3.12 4.41 -2.49
N ALA A 669 3.05 4.19 -3.80
CA ALA A 669 2.08 3.30 -4.42
C ALA A 669 2.25 1.84 -3.97
N VAL A 670 3.46 1.29 -3.96
CA VAL A 670 3.69 -0.09 -3.48
C VAL A 670 3.60 -0.20 -1.94
N ALA A 671 3.71 0.91 -1.20
CA ALA A 671 3.45 0.96 0.23
C ALA A 671 1.94 1.03 0.56
N SER A 672 1.08 1.49 -0.35
CA SER A 672 -0.39 1.54 -0.19
C SER A 672 -1.13 0.35 -0.80
N GLY A 673 -0.44 -0.53 -1.54
CA GLY A 673 -1.02 -1.74 -2.15
C GLY A 673 -1.32 -1.63 -3.65
N ILE A 674 -0.88 -0.55 -4.32
CA ILE A 674 -0.86 -0.47 -5.77
C ILE A 674 0.29 -1.33 -6.32
N THR A 675 0.03 -2.04 -7.41
CA THR A 675 0.96 -2.97 -8.08
C THR A 675 1.18 -2.66 -9.55
N THR A 676 0.31 -1.83 -10.13
CA THR A 676 0.33 -1.41 -11.53
C THR A 676 0.08 0.08 -11.64
N MET A 677 0.88 0.77 -12.46
CA MET A 677 0.69 2.17 -12.84
C MET A 677 0.43 2.28 -14.34
N LEU A 678 -0.47 3.17 -14.75
CA LEU A 678 -0.54 3.71 -16.11
C LEU A 678 -0.60 5.23 -16.06
N GLY A 679 0.14 5.84 -16.97
CA GLY A 679 0.07 7.26 -17.25
C GLY A 679 1.30 7.72 -18.03
N GLY A 680 1.71 8.98 -17.88
CA GLY A 680 2.72 9.59 -18.74
C GLY A 680 3.50 10.69 -18.05
N GLY A 681 4.67 10.99 -18.59
CA GLY A 681 5.56 12.01 -18.07
C GLY A 681 7.02 11.86 -18.50
N THR A 682 7.85 12.82 -18.09
CA THR A 682 9.29 12.89 -18.37
C THR A 682 10.08 13.47 -17.18
N GLY A 683 9.61 13.23 -15.95
CA GLY A 683 10.05 13.97 -14.76
C GLY A 683 9.32 15.31 -14.59
N PRO A 684 9.80 16.24 -13.76
CA PRO A 684 9.07 17.45 -13.35
C PRO A 684 9.13 18.58 -14.39
N SER A 685 8.82 18.27 -15.66
CA SER A 685 8.59 19.28 -16.70
C SER A 685 7.17 19.83 -16.62
N ALA A 686 6.94 21.10 -16.95
CA ALA A 686 5.59 21.71 -16.88
C ALA A 686 4.52 20.87 -17.61
N GLY A 687 4.85 20.34 -18.79
CA GLY A 687 3.96 19.45 -19.54
C GLY A 687 3.67 18.11 -18.87
N THR A 688 4.54 17.62 -17.97
CA THR A 688 4.27 16.43 -17.14
C THR A 688 3.50 16.81 -15.87
N SER A 689 3.86 17.93 -15.22
CA SER A 689 3.17 18.45 -14.04
C SER A 689 1.71 18.81 -14.32
N ALA A 690 1.38 19.15 -15.56
CA ALA A 690 0.01 19.38 -16.01
C ALA A 690 -0.63 18.18 -16.74
N THR A 691 0.14 17.33 -17.46
CA THR A 691 -0.46 16.33 -18.37
C THR A 691 0.18 14.93 -18.33
N THR A 692 -0.67 13.91 -18.45
CA THR A 692 -0.35 12.48 -18.44
C THR A 692 0.29 12.02 -19.77
N CYS A 693 1.33 12.69 -20.25
CA CYS A 693 1.91 12.48 -21.59
C CYS A 693 3.43 12.23 -21.55
N THR A 694 3.90 11.15 -22.20
CA THR A 694 5.32 10.96 -22.58
C THR A 694 5.47 11.20 -24.09
N PRO A 695 5.84 12.42 -24.53
CA PRO A 695 5.74 12.80 -25.94
C PRO A 695 6.90 12.27 -26.80
N GLY A 696 6.57 11.51 -27.85
CA GLY A 696 7.50 11.10 -28.90
C GLY A 696 8.46 9.95 -28.54
N LYS A 697 9.05 9.35 -29.59
CA LYS A 697 9.78 8.07 -29.50
C LYS A 697 11.01 8.04 -28.60
N ASN A 698 11.77 9.13 -28.50
CA ASN A 698 12.97 9.17 -27.67
C ASN A 698 12.62 9.09 -26.18
N TYR A 699 11.72 9.96 -25.71
CA TYR A 699 11.24 9.94 -24.33
C TYR A 699 10.44 8.67 -24.03
N MET A 700 9.69 8.11 -24.99
CA MET A 700 9.02 6.81 -24.80
C MET A 700 10.01 5.69 -24.48
N ARG A 701 11.08 5.55 -25.27
CA ARG A 701 12.19 4.62 -24.99
C ARG A 701 12.84 4.88 -23.63
N GLU A 702 13.23 6.13 -23.37
CA GLU A 702 14.00 6.49 -22.18
C GLU A 702 13.18 6.32 -20.90
N MET A 703 11.88 6.61 -20.93
CA MET A 703 10.98 6.35 -19.81
C MET A 703 10.70 4.85 -19.63
N LEU A 704 10.52 4.06 -20.69
CA LEU A 704 10.44 2.60 -20.56
C LEU A 704 11.72 2.02 -19.92
N GLN A 705 12.89 2.51 -20.31
CA GLN A 705 14.19 2.12 -19.72
C GLN A 705 14.35 2.57 -18.25
N ALA A 706 13.83 3.73 -17.86
CA ALA A 706 13.80 4.15 -16.46
C ALA A 706 12.81 3.32 -15.63
N CYS A 707 11.59 3.12 -16.14
CA CYS A 707 10.52 2.36 -15.51
C CYS A 707 10.83 0.86 -15.38
N ASP A 708 11.80 0.34 -16.15
CA ASP A 708 12.36 -1.02 -16.01
C ASP A 708 12.97 -1.30 -14.62
N THR A 709 13.32 -0.27 -13.84
CA THR A 709 13.84 -0.41 -12.46
C THR A 709 12.77 -0.36 -11.36
N LEU A 710 11.54 0.05 -11.67
CA LEU A 710 10.51 0.33 -10.64
C LEU A 710 9.81 -0.95 -10.14
N PRO A 711 9.40 -1.04 -8.87
CA PRO A 711 8.84 -2.27 -8.26
C PRO A 711 7.41 -2.64 -8.69
N LEU A 712 6.85 -2.00 -9.73
CA LEU A 712 5.46 -2.18 -10.19
C LEU A 712 5.41 -2.62 -11.66
N ASN A 713 4.24 -3.12 -12.09
CA ASN A 713 3.91 -3.15 -13.51
C ASN A 713 3.69 -1.70 -14.00
N ILE A 714 4.13 -1.36 -15.21
CA ILE A 714 4.02 0.00 -15.75
C ILE A 714 3.48 -0.05 -17.19
N GLY A 715 2.46 0.75 -17.50
CA GLY A 715 2.14 1.18 -18.86
C GLY A 715 2.44 2.66 -19.04
N ILE A 716 2.73 3.10 -20.27
CA ILE A 716 3.06 4.51 -20.58
C ILE A 716 2.16 5.06 -21.69
N THR A 717 1.61 6.26 -21.49
CA THR A 717 0.75 6.98 -22.45
C THR A 717 1.53 8.02 -23.25
N GLY A 718 1.28 8.07 -24.56
CA GLY A 718 1.72 9.16 -25.44
C GLY A 718 0.78 10.36 -25.37
N LYS A 719 1.16 11.47 -26.03
CA LYS A 719 0.25 12.60 -26.26
C LYS A 719 -0.69 12.28 -27.42
N GLY A 720 -2.00 12.40 -27.21
CA GLY A 720 -3.06 12.22 -28.21
C GLY A 720 -3.44 13.48 -28.98
N ASN A 721 -3.07 14.67 -28.50
CA ASN A 721 -3.40 15.96 -29.14
C ASN A 721 -2.57 16.20 -30.42
N ASP A 722 -3.05 15.65 -31.54
CA ASP A 722 -2.66 16.04 -32.90
C ASP A 722 -3.89 15.87 -33.82
N SER A 723 -4.02 16.73 -34.83
CA SER A 723 -5.04 16.62 -35.89
C SER A 723 -4.51 15.90 -37.15
N ALA A 724 -3.28 15.36 -37.08
CA ALA A 724 -2.70 14.45 -38.06
C ALA A 724 -2.23 13.15 -37.36
N PRO A 725 -2.48 11.96 -37.93
CA PRO A 725 -2.27 10.69 -37.23
C PRO A 725 -0.80 10.25 -37.12
N GLU A 726 0.12 10.83 -37.90
CA GLU A 726 1.51 10.38 -38.02
C GLU A 726 2.25 10.40 -36.68
N ALA A 727 2.20 11.52 -35.95
CA ALA A 727 2.88 11.67 -34.65
C ALA A 727 2.25 10.79 -33.56
N LEU A 728 0.97 10.45 -33.69
CA LEU A 728 0.27 9.55 -32.77
C LEU A 728 0.72 8.10 -33.00
N ARG A 729 0.75 7.64 -34.27
CA ARG A 729 1.31 6.34 -34.65
C ARG A 729 2.76 6.18 -34.22
N ASP A 730 3.61 7.19 -34.43
CA ASP A 730 5.04 7.16 -34.06
C ASP A 730 5.24 6.92 -32.55
N GLN A 731 4.34 7.42 -31.69
CA GLN A 731 4.38 7.20 -30.24
C GLN A 731 3.90 5.80 -29.85
N VAL A 732 2.80 5.31 -30.44
CA VAL A 732 2.26 3.98 -30.17
C VAL A 732 3.23 2.89 -30.65
N ILE A 733 3.82 3.05 -31.84
CA ILE A 733 4.85 2.15 -32.39
C ILE A 733 6.15 2.20 -31.56
N ALA A 734 6.47 3.34 -30.93
CA ALA A 734 7.61 3.45 -30.03
C ALA A 734 7.39 2.84 -28.64
N GLY A 735 6.16 2.45 -28.28
CA GLY A 735 5.88 1.72 -27.04
C GLY A 735 4.64 2.17 -26.25
N ALA A 736 4.01 3.30 -26.59
CA ALA A 736 2.86 3.78 -25.83
C ALA A 736 1.70 2.77 -25.86
N CYS A 737 1.12 2.44 -24.71
CA CYS A 737 -0.03 1.54 -24.58
C CYS A 737 -1.38 2.28 -24.51
N GLY A 738 -1.36 3.61 -24.64
CA GLY A 738 -2.52 4.49 -24.68
C GLY A 738 -2.11 5.92 -25.08
N LEU A 739 -3.08 6.79 -25.32
CA LEU A 739 -2.86 8.20 -25.66
C LEU A 739 -3.73 9.10 -24.76
N LYS A 740 -3.15 10.14 -24.16
CA LYS A 740 -3.86 11.17 -23.38
C LYS A 740 -4.15 12.40 -24.25
N LEU A 741 -5.42 12.76 -24.36
CA LEU A 741 -5.90 14.08 -24.81
C LEU A 741 -5.98 15.04 -23.60
N HIS A 742 -5.41 16.24 -23.70
CA HIS A 742 -5.43 17.28 -22.67
C HIS A 742 -5.81 18.67 -23.20
N GLU A 743 -6.54 19.47 -22.40
CA GLU A 743 -6.91 20.83 -22.78
C GLU A 743 -5.69 21.75 -22.90
N ASP A 744 -4.68 21.58 -22.03
CA ASP A 744 -3.38 22.26 -22.06
C ASP A 744 -2.58 21.98 -23.36
N TRP A 745 -3.03 21.03 -24.19
CA TRP A 745 -2.53 20.73 -25.53
C TRP A 745 -3.61 20.84 -26.63
N GLY A 746 -4.80 21.36 -26.31
CA GLY A 746 -5.97 21.50 -27.18
C GLY A 746 -6.75 20.20 -27.40
N THR A 747 -7.71 19.88 -26.53
CA THR A 747 -8.65 18.75 -26.72
C THR A 747 -9.79 19.14 -27.68
N THR A 748 -9.42 19.51 -28.90
CA THR A 748 -10.38 19.92 -29.94
C THR A 748 -11.07 18.71 -30.59
N PRO A 749 -12.28 18.84 -31.17
CA PRO A 749 -12.95 17.77 -31.90
C PRO A 749 -12.10 17.08 -32.98
N ALA A 750 -11.21 17.81 -33.66
CA ALA A 750 -10.31 17.26 -34.67
C ALA A 750 -9.20 16.38 -34.06
N ALA A 751 -8.66 16.78 -32.90
CA ALA A 751 -7.70 15.98 -32.16
C ALA A 751 -8.37 14.74 -31.53
N ILE A 752 -9.60 14.87 -31.02
CA ILE A 752 -10.40 13.75 -30.51
C ILE A 752 -10.61 12.69 -31.59
N ASP A 753 -11.10 13.08 -32.77
CA ASP A 753 -11.36 12.15 -33.88
C ASP A 753 -10.09 11.46 -34.40
N THR A 754 -9.00 12.23 -34.56
CA THR A 754 -7.71 11.69 -35.02
C THR A 754 -7.12 10.71 -34.02
N CYS A 755 -7.13 11.06 -32.73
CA CYS A 755 -6.61 10.21 -31.65
C CYS A 755 -7.42 8.92 -31.52
N LEU A 756 -8.75 8.99 -31.52
CA LEU A 756 -9.62 7.81 -31.47
C LEU A 756 -9.42 6.90 -32.69
N SER A 757 -9.24 7.46 -33.88
CA SER A 757 -8.96 6.70 -35.10
C SER A 757 -7.64 5.93 -35.04
N VAL A 758 -6.59 6.52 -34.45
CA VAL A 758 -5.30 5.82 -34.23
C VAL A 758 -5.38 4.80 -33.09
N CYS A 759 -6.22 5.05 -32.07
CA CYS A 759 -6.50 4.06 -31.03
C CYS A 759 -7.24 2.84 -31.58
N ASP A 760 -8.26 3.06 -32.43
CA ASP A 760 -9.00 2.02 -33.15
C ASP A 760 -8.10 1.20 -34.10
N GLU A 761 -7.12 1.84 -34.75
CA GLU A 761 -6.14 1.19 -35.64
C GLU A 761 -5.16 0.28 -34.89
N LEU A 762 -4.74 0.64 -33.66
CA LEU A 762 -3.59 0.03 -32.98
C LEU A 762 -3.94 -0.69 -31.66
N ASP A 763 -5.22 -0.83 -31.33
CA ASP A 763 -5.78 -1.46 -30.10
C ASP A 763 -5.15 -0.94 -28.79
N VAL A 764 -5.10 0.38 -28.66
CA VAL A 764 -4.66 1.08 -27.43
C VAL A 764 -5.79 1.95 -26.87
N GLN A 765 -5.77 2.27 -25.57
CA GLN A 765 -6.84 3.10 -25.00
C GLN A 765 -6.66 4.59 -25.29
N CYS A 766 -7.76 5.29 -25.54
CA CYS A 766 -7.82 6.75 -25.58
C CYS A 766 -8.29 7.26 -24.21
N LEU A 767 -7.51 8.13 -23.59
CA LEU A 767 -7.77 8.70 -22.27
C LEU A 767 -7.93 10.22 -22.43
N ILE A 768 -8.93 10.84 -21.81
CA ILE A 768 -9.29 12.23 -22.09
C ILE A 768 -9.49 13.09 -20.85
N HIS A 769 -8.96 14.30 -20.96
CA HIS A 769 -9.30 15.50 -20.20
C HIS A 769 -9.86 16.48 -21.23
N THR A 770 -11.14 16.83 -21.12
CA THR A 770 -11.86 17.59 -22.16
C THR A 770 -11.62 19.11 -22.02
N ASP A 771 -12.10 19.88 -23.00
CA ASP A 771 -12.05 21.35 -23.03
C ASP A 771 -12.91 21.96 -21.90
N THR A 772 -12.32 22.36 -20.77
CA THR A 772 -13.02 23.01 -19.65
C THR A 772 -13.59 24.37 -20.07
N LEU A 773 -12.85 25.08 -20.92
CA LEU A 773 -13.19 26.43 -21.41
C LEU A 773 -14.40 26.44 -22.36
N ASN A 774 -14.77 25.27 -22.91
CA ASN A 774 -15.72 25.12 -24.01
C ASN A 774 -15.30 25.90 -25.28
N GLU A 775 -13.99 26.13 -25.48
CA GLU A 775 -13.44 26.94 -26.58
C GLU A 775 -13.85 26.39 -27.96
N SER A 776 -13.76 25.08 -28.14
CA SER A 776 -14.16 24.38 -29.36
C SER A 776 -15.64 23.95 -29.36
N GLY A 777 -16.37 24.16 -28.26
CA GLY A 777 -17.77 23.77 -28.06
C GLY A 777 -18.02 23.11 -26.70
N PHE A 778 -19.30 22.98 -26.34
CA PHE A 778 -19.78 22.33 -25.11
C PHE A 778 -19.63 20.80 -25.13
N VAL A 779 -19.96 20.15 -24.01
CA VAL A 779 -19.77 18.70 -23.80
C VAL A 779 -20.36 17.84 -24.92
N GLU A 780 -21.51 18.21 -25.50
CA GLU A 780 -22.14 17.46 -26.59
C GLU A 780 -21.31 17.51 -27.87
N SER A 781 -20.51 18.56 -28.09
CA SER A 781 -19.59 18.66 -29.24
C SER A 781 -18.46 17.62 -29.12
N THR A 782 -17.94 17.45 -27.91
CA THR A 782 -16.95 16.42 -27.55
C THR A 782 -17.55 15.01 -27.61
N ILE A 783 -18.77 14.81 -27.10
CA ILE A 783 -19.50 13.53 -27.19
C ILE A 783 -19.75 13.15 -28.66
N ASN A 784 -20.15 14.09 -29.51
CA ASN A 784 -20.30 13.87 -30.95
C ASN A 784 -18.96 13.51 -31.61
N ALA A 785 -17.86 14.16 -31.21
CA ALA A 785 -16.51 13.82 -31.68
C ALA A 785 -16.05 12.41 -31.26
N PHE A 786 -16.56 11.85 -30.15
CA PHE A 786 -16.32 10.44 -29.82
C PHE A 786 -16.88 9.48 -30.88
N ALA A 787 -17.95 9.87 -31.58
CA ALA A 787 -18.64 9.07 -32.60
C ALA A 787 -19.01 7.64 -32.13
N GLY A 788 -19.30 7.48 -30.83
CA GLY A 788 -19.61 6.20 -30.20
C GLY A 788 -18.40 5.26 -29.96
N ARG A 789 -17.18 5.69 -30.25
CA ARG A 789 -15.94 4.93 -30.00
C ARG A 789 -15.60 4.90 -28.50
N THR A 790 -14.95 3.84 -28.05
CA THR A 790 -14.53 3.67 -26.64
C THR A 790 -13.58 4.77 -26.20
N ILE A 791 -13.83 5.38 -25.04
CA ILE A 791 -12.94 6.39 -24.44
C ILE A 791 -12.98 6.36 -22.91
N HIS A 792 -11.84 6.59 -22.26
CA HIS A 792 -11.72 6.73 -20.81
C HIS A 792 -11.71 8.21 -20.42
N THR A 793 -12.81 8.70 -19.82
CA THR A 793 -12.86 10.03 -19.22
C THR A 793 -12.23 9.99 -17.82
N TYR A 794 -11.11 10.70 -17.65
CA TYR A 794 -10.54 10.95 -16.33
C TYR A 794 -11.39 11.95 -15.55
N HIS A 795 -11.23 11.98 -14.21
CA HIS A 795 -11.82 12.97 -13.28
C HIS A 795 -13.19 13.47 -13.72
N THR A 796 -14.11 12.52 -13.96
CA THR A 796 -15.33 12.74 -14.76
C THR A 796 -16.26 13.78 -14.14
N GLU A 797 -16.16 14.04 -12.85
CA GLU A 797 -16.85 15.13 -12.14
C GLU A 797 -16.45 16.54 -12.59
N GLY A 798 -15.20 16.73 -13.01
CA GLY A 798 -14.71 17.95 -13.66
C GLY A 798 -13.79 18.87 -12.82
N ALA A 799 -13.64 18.71 -11.51
CA ALA A 799 -12.68 19.50 -10.74
C ALA A 799 -11.23 19.24 -11.15
N GLY A 800 -10.89 17.99 -11.47
CA GLY A 800 -9.63 17.62 -12.14
C GLY A 800 -9.53 18.12 -13.59
N GLY A 801 -10.66 18.45 -14.22
CA GLY A 801 -10.75 19.10 -15.53
C GLY A 801 -11.80 18.50 -16.46
N GLY A 802 -12.28 19.33 -17.39
CA GLY A 802 -13.32 19.00 -18.37
C GLY A 802 -14.46 20.01 -18.38
N HIS A 803 -15.32 19.91 -19.40
CA HIS A 803 -16.38 20.87 -19.74
C HIS A 803 -17.10 21.42 -18.49
N ALA A 804 -16.97 22.73 -18.26
CA ALA A 804 -17.62 23.39 -17.13
C ALA A 804 -19.05 23.83 -17.52
N PRO A 805 -20.09 23.51 -16.72
CA PRO A 805 -20.08 22.76 -15.46
C PRO A 805 -20.39 21.24 -15.62
N ASP A 806 -20.64 20.77 -16.84
CA ASP A 806 -21.52 19.62 -17.11
C ASP A 806 -20.82 18.34 -17.60
N ILE A 807 -19.48 18.28 -17.62
CA ILE A 807 -18.71 17.09 -17.99
C ILE A 807 -19.15 15.79 -17.29
N ILE A 808 -19.65 15.89 -16.05
CA ILE A 808 -20.16 14.73 -15.28
C ILE A 808 -21.33 14.00 -15.97
N SER A 809 -21.99 14.63 -16.94
CA SER A 809 -23.05 14.03 -17.77
C SER A 809 -22.61 12.79 -18.56
N VAL A 810 -21.33 12.71 -18.98
CA VAL A 810 -20.82 11.65 -19.88
C VAL A 810 -20.92 10.23 -19.31
N VAL A 811 -21.24 10.07 -18.02
CA VAL A 811 -21.52 8.77 -17.40
C VAL A 811 -22.74 8.05 -18.00
N GLU A 812 -23.64 8.77 -18.68
CA GLU A 812 -24.82 8.17 -19.34
C GLU A 812 -24.48 7.40 -20.63
N HIS A 813 -23.26 7.54 -21.17
CA HIS A 813 -22.92 6.98 -22.49
C HIS A 813 -22.29 5.58 -22.43
N PRO A 814 -22.70 4.65 -23.32
CA PRO A 814 -22.25 3.25 -23.27
C PRO A 814 -20.80 3.02 -23.72
N ASN A 815 -20.20 3.98 -24.43
CA ASN A 815 -18.82 3.95 -24.90
C ASN A 815 -17.84 4.67 -23.97
N VAL A 816 -18.33 5.32 -22.90
CA VAL A 816 -17.50 6.04 -21.94
C VAL A 816 -17.15 5.13 -20.76
N LEU A 817 -15.87 5.17 -20.36
CA LEU A 817 -15.32 4.44 -19.21
C LEU A 817 -14.90 5.47 -18.14
N PRO A 818 -15.81 5.90 -17.25
CA PRO A 818 -15.54 7.03 -16.36
C PRO A 818 -14.70 6.65 -15.14
N SER A 819 -13.65 7.43 -14.87
CA SER A 819 -12.94 7.43 -13.58
C SER A 819 -13.04 8.75 -12.84
N SER A 820 -12.76 8.67 -11.54
CA SER A 820 -12.50 9.82 -10.66
C SER A 820 -11.04 9.83 -10.21
N THR A 821 -10.52 11.03 -9.94
CA THR A 821 -9.25 11.22 -9.25
C THR A 821 -9.48 11.49 -7.77
N ASN A 822 -8.48 11.33 -6.92
CA ASN A 822 -8.75 11.06 -5.50
C ASN A 822 -8.88 12.26 -4.53
N PRO A 823 -8.49 13.52 -4.81
CA PRO A 823 -8.68 14.60 -3.83
C PRO A 823 -10.14 14.98 -3.58
N THR A 824 -11.04 14.90 -4.57
CA THR A 824 -12.48 15.14 -4.36
C THR A 824 -13.14 14.07 -3.49
N ARG A 825 -12.46 12.94 -3.22
CA ARG A 825 -13.07 11.70 -2.76
C ARG A 825 -12.87 11.45 -1.26
N PRO A 826 -13.94 11.27 -0.47
CA PRO A 826 -15.30 11.78 -0.70
C PRO A 826 -15.40 13.29 -0.47
N TYR A 827 -16.56 13.88 -0.74
CA TYR A 827 -16.81 15.29 -0.43
C TYR A 827 -16.76 15.53 1.09
N THR A 828 -15.81 16.37 1.53
CA THR A 828 -15.59 16.79 2.92
C THR A 828 -15.55 18.30 3.03
N ARG A 829 -15.63 18.83 4.26
CA ARG A 829 -15.67 20.28 4.51
C ARG A 829 -14.47 21.06 3.94
N ASN A 830 -13.30 20.45 3.89
CA ASN A 830 -12.08 21.10 3.39
C ASN A 830 -11.87 20.90 1.87
N THR A 831 -12.75 20.16 1.17
CA THR A 831 -12.52 19.78 -0.24
C THR A 831 -12.54 20.98 -1.17
N LEU A 832 -13.45 21.93 -0.98
CA LEU A 832 -13.56 23.11 -1.85
C LEU A 832 -12.37 24.06 -1.64
N ASP A 833 -12.06 24.36 -0.37
CA ASP A 833 -10.97 25.24 0.01
C ASP A 833 -9.59 24.71 -0.44
N GLU A 834 -9.36 23.39 -0.35
CA GLU A 834 -8.12 22.76 -0.83
C GLU A 834 -7.99 22.85 -2.36
N HIS A 835 -9.08 22.59 -3.09
CA HIS A 835 -9.01 22.44 -4.55
C HIS A 835 -8.82 23.75 -5.31
N LEU A 836 -9.33 24.87 -4.79
CA LEU A 836 -9.15 26.18 -5.44
C LEU A 836 -7.67 26.54 -5.55
N ASP A 837 -6.92 26.45 -4.45
CA ASP A 837 -5.48 26.72 -4.44
C ASP A 837 -4.68 25.64 -5.21
N MET A 838 -5.11 24.38 -5.15
CA MET A 838 -4.47 23.28 -5.87
C MET A 838 -4.56 23.45 -7.39
N LEU A 839 -5.74 23.78 -7.92
CA LEU A 839 -6.00 23.99 -9.34
C LEU A 839 -5.15 25.14 -9.89
N MET A 840 -5.10 26.27 -9.17
CA MET A 840 -4.33 27.43 -9.60
C MET A 840 -2.82 27.14 -9.70
N VAL A 841 -2.27 26.33 -8.79
CA VAL A 841 -0.86 25.89 -8.87
C VAL A 841 -0.62 24.94 -10.05
N CYS A 842 -1.49 23.95 -10.25
CA CYS A 842 -1.29 22.93 -11.29
C CYS A 842 -1.37 23.51 -12.72
N HIS A 843 -2.38 24.33 -13.01
CA HIS A 843 -2.53 24.98 -14.33
C HIS A 843 -1.77 26.32 -14.46
N HIS A 844 -0.85 26.62 -13.52
CA HIS A 844 0.04 27.80 -13.58
C HIS A 844 -0.71 29.16 -13.63
N LEU A 845 -1.88 29.23 -13.01
CA LEU A 845 -2.80 30.37 -13.03
C LEU A 845 -2.37 31.50 -12.08
N SER A 846 -2.83 32.71 -12.37
CA SER A 846 -2.52 33.94 -11.64
C SER A 846 -3.71 34.48 -10.86
N LYS A 847 -3.59 34.55 -9.52
CA LYS A 847 -4.53 35.28 -8.64
C LYS A 847 -4.65 36.79 -8.92
N ASN A 848 -3.91 37.32 -9.90
CA ASN A 848 -3.98 38.71 -10.34
C ASN A 848 -4.74 38.87 -11.67
N ILE A 849 -5.22 37.78 -12.28
CA ILE A 849 -6.03 37.77 -13.50
C ILE A 849 -7.45 37.36 -13.11
N PRO A 850 -8.47 38.24 -13.24
CA PRO A 850 -9.85 37.90 -12.89
C PRO A 850 -10.40 36.69 -13.63
N GLU A 851 -10.01 36.52 -14.89
CA GLU A 851 -10.41 35.42 -15.76
C GLU A 851 -9.88 34.06 -15.27
N ASP A 852 -8.62 34.01 -14.80
CA ASP A 852 -8.00 32.83 -14.19
C ASP A 852 -8.71 32.39 -12.90
N VAL A 853 -9.16 33.36 -12.10
CA VAL A 853 -9.92 33.11 -10.86
C VAL A 853 -11.32 32.61 -11.19
N ALA A 854 -12.02 33.28 -12.10
CA ALA A 854 -13.35 32.86 -12.56
C ALA A 854 -13.34 31.45 -13.20
N PHE A 855 -12.28 31.11 -13.93
CA PHE A 855 -12.05 29.76 -14.44
C PHE A 855 -11.93 28.74 -13.31
N ALA A 856 -11.09 29.02 -12.30
CA ALA A 856 -10.93 28.13 -11.15
C ALA A 856 -12.24 27.96 -10.34
N GLU A 857 -12.98 29.06 -10.11
CA GLU A 857 -14.29 29.06 -9.44
C GLU A 857 -15.35 28.29 -10.24
N SER A 858 -15.37 28.39 -11.57
CA SER A 858 -16.29 27.61 -12.43
C SER A 858 -16.04 26.10 -12.39
N ARG A 859 -14.81 25.69 -12.01
CA ARG A 859 -14.34 24.31 -12.04
C ARG A 859 -14.44 23.60 -10.68
N ILE A 860 -14.36 24.33 -9.56
CA ILE A 860 -14.49 23.77 -8.21
C ILE A 860 -15.90 24.00 -7.66
N ARG A 861 -16.80 23.03 -7.89
CA ARG A 861 -18.24 23.13 -7.58
C ARG A 861 -18.62 22.15 -6.47
N ALA A 862 -19.46 22.58 -5.53
CA ALA A 862 -19.92 21.71 -4.43
C ALA A 862 -20.86 20.61 -4.93
N GLU A 863 -21.66 20.95 -5.94
CA GLU A 863 -22.79 20.19 -6.44
C GLU A 863 -22.32 18.97 -7.25
N THR A 864 -21.35 19.14 -8.15
CA THR A 864 -20.77 18.02 -8.92
C THR A 864 -19.89 17.13 -8.03
N ILE A 865 -19.11 17.70 -7.10
CA ILE A 865 -18.30 16.94 -6.12
C ILE A 865 -19.20 16.10 -5.17
N ALA A 866 -20.36 16.63 -4.77
CA ALA A 866 -21.37 15.88 -4.02
C ALA A 866 -22.04 14.79 -4.88
N ALA A 867 -22.40 15.10 -6.12
CA ALA A 867 -22.98 14.14 -7.04
C ALA A 867 -22.03 12.98 -7.38
N GLU A 868 -20.72 13.23 -7.42
CA GLU A 868 -19.68 12.22 -7.64
C GLU A 868 -19.62 11.17 -6.51
N ASP A 869 -19.94 11.53 -5.25
CA ASP A 869 -20.16 10.53 -4.18
C ASP A 869 -21.34 9.61 -4.54
N VAL A 870 -22.47 10.17 -4.96
CA VAL A 870 -23.69 9.42 -5.31
C VAL A 870 -23.49 8.54 -6.54
N LEU A 871 -22.89 9.07 -7.61
CA LEU A 871 -22.62 8.36 -8.87
C LEU A 871 -21.59 7.24 -8.69
N HIS A 872 -20.65 7.34 -7.75
CA HIS A 872 -19.84 6.19 -7.35
C HIS A 872 -20.65 5.08 -6.68
N ASP A 873 -21.61 5.41 -5.81
CA ASP A 873 -22.40 4.42 -5.06
C ASP A 873 -23.46 3.73 -5.94
N LEU A 874 -24.05 4.47 -6.88
CA LEU A 874 -24.89 3.95 -7.97
C LEU A 874 -24.13 3.07 -8.95
N GLY A 875 -22.79 3.16 -9.00
CA GLY A 875 -21.97 2.48 -10.00
C GLY A 875 -22.02 3.16 -11.38
N ALA A 876 -22.38 4.45 -11.45
CA ALA A 876 -22.30 5.24 -12.67
C ALA A 876 -20.86 5.74 -12.97
N ILE A 877 -20.03 5.91 -11.94
CA ILE A 877 -18.57 6.12 -12.10
C ILE A 877 -17.81 4.85 -11.75
N SER A 878 -17.05 4.34 -12.73
CA SER A 878 -16.59 2.96 -12.80
C SER A 878 -15.20 2.70 -12.22
N MET A 879 -14.36 3.72 -12.12
CA MET A 879 -12.96 3.59 -11.74
C MET A 879 -12.51 4.67 -10.73
N MET A 880 -11.45 4.37 -9.99
CA MET A 880 -10.73 5.27 -9.07
C MET A 880 -9.25 5.31 -9.47
N SER A 881 -8.68 6.51 -9.54
CA SER A 881 -7.26 6.77 -9.87
C SER A 881 -6.70 7.91 -9.01
N SER A 882 -5.40 8.20 -9.06
CA SER A 882 -4.83 9.27 -8.22
C SER A 882 -4.86 10.67 -8.82
N ASP A 883 -4.30 10.86 -10.01
CA ASP A 883 -3.73 12.12 -10.55
C ASP A 883 -2.38 12.52 -9.91
N SER A 884 -1.46 11.56 -9.79
CA SER A 884 -0.30 11.62 -8.88
C SER A 884 0.56 12.91 -8.97
N GLN A 885 0.46 13.77 -7.96
CA GLN A 885 1.12 15.09 -7.85
C GLN A 885 0.70 16.14 -8.89
N ALA A 886 -0.39 15.90 -9.63
CA ALA A 886 -1.00 16.81 -10.60
C ALA A 886 -2.52 16.92 -10.30
N MET A 887 -2.87 17.49 -9.14
CA MET A 887 -4.20 17.39 -8.53
C MET A 887 -4.57 15.99 -7.99
N GLY A 888 -3.61 15.27 -7.40
CA GLY A 888 -3.85 13.89 -6.93
C GLY A 888 -2.75 13.20 -6.12
N ARG A 889 -3.09 12.08 -5.47
CA ARG A 889 -2.28 11.44 -4.40
C ARG A 889 -2.09 9.92 -4.61
N CYS A 890 -0.99 9.48 -5.22
CA CYS A 890 -0.74 8.06 -5.56
C CYS A 890 -0.85 7.07 -4.37
N GLY A 891 -0.50 7.49 -3.16
CA GLY A 891 -0.64 6.68 -1.95
C GLY A 891 -2.09 6.43 -1.50
N GLU A 892 -3.09 7.16 -2.03
CA GLU A 892 -4.44 7.22 -1.43
C GLU A 892 -5.57 6.63 -2.28
N VAL A 893 -5.31 6.04 -3.46
CA VAL A 893 -6.38 5.49 -4.34
C VAL A 893 -7.22 4.43 -3.62
N VAL A 894 -6.57 3.50 -2.92
CA VAL A 894 -7.25 2.47 -2.11
C VAL A 894 -7.97 3.12 -0.92
N LEU A 895 -7.31 4.05 -0.23
CA LEU A 895 -7.85 4.74 0.94
C LEU A 895 -9.15 5.48 0.62
N ARG A 896 -9.13 6.37 -0.38
CA ARG A 896 -10.30 7.19 -0.74
C ARG A 896 -11.46 6.37 -1.29
N THR A 897 -11.16 5.25 -1.98
CA THR A 897 -12.20 4.27 -2.36
C THR A 897 -13.01 3.83 -1.13
N TRP A 898 -12.34 3.45 -0.04
CA TRP A 898 -13.01 2.99 1.18
C TRP A 898 -13.61 4.13 2.01
N ASN A 899 -13.05 5.34 1.95
CA ASN A 899 -13.69 6.53 2.52
C ASN A 899 -15.02 6.88 1.83
N THR A 900 -15.08 6.88 0.50
CA THR A 900 -16.34 7.14 -0.24
C THR A 900 -17.37 6.02 -0.01
N ALA A 901 -16.95 4.75 -0.03
CA ALA A 901 -17.84 3.63 0.30
C ALA A 901 -18.43 3.76 1.72
N HIS A 902 -17.61 4.16 2.70
CA HIS A 902 -18.08 4.41 4.06
C HIS A 902 -19.03 5.60 4.17
N LYS A 903 -18.67 6.77 3.59
CA LYS A 903 -19.53 7.96 3.64
C LYS A 903 -20.90 7.68 3.04
N ASN A 904 -20.94 7.06 1.87
CA ASN A 904 -22.20 6.70 1.23
C ASN A 904 -23.02 5.73 2.07
N LYS A 905 -22.40 4.77 2.77
CA LYS A 905 -23.14 3.96 3.75
C LYS A 905 -23.75 4.81 4.87
N VAL A 906 -22.98 5.73 5.45
CA VAL A 906 -23.43 6.56 6.58
C VAL A 906 -24.58 7.50 6.18
N GLN A 907 -24.52 8.09 4.98
CA GLN A 907 -25.53 9.06 4.51
C GLN A 907 -26.71 8.42 3.77
N ARG A 908 -26.52 7.26 3.10
CA ARG A 908 -27.52 6.65 2.21
C ARG A 908 -28.03 5.28 2.69
N GLY A 909 -27.43 4.69 3.72
CA GLY A 909 -27.79 3.37 4.24
C GLY A 909 -27.16 2.22 3.45
N PHE A 910 -27.80 1.04 3.48
CA PHE A 910 -27.40 -0.10 2.64
C PHE A 910 -27.71 0.18 1.16
N LEU A 911 -27.04 -0.51 0.24
CA LEU A 911 -27.52 -0.61 -1.13
C LEU A 911 -28.72 -1.57 -1.19
N PRO A 912 -29.65 -1.43 -2.14
CA PRO A 912 -30.79 -2.35 -2.29
C PRO A 912 -30.40 -3.83 -2.39
N GLU A 913 -29.23 -4.12 -2.96
CA GLU A 913 -28.67 -5.46 -3.09
C GLU A 913 -28.06 -6.01 -1.78
N ASP A 914 -27.77 -5.13 -0.82
CA ASP A 914 -27.23 -5.45 0.51
C ASP A 914 -28.32 -5.41 1.63
N GLU A 915 -29.51 -4.86 1.35
CA GLU A 915 -30.61 -4.77 2.32
C GLU A 915 -31.00 -6.14 2.90
N GLY A 916 -31.24 -6.17 4.22
CA GLY A 916 -31.58 -7.40 4.95
C GLY A 916 -30.45 -8.44 5.05
N THR A 917 -29.34 -8.29 4.33
CA THR A 917 -28.24 -9.28 4.34
C THR A 917 -27.40 -9.24 5.62
N GLY A 918 -27.41 -8.11 6.33
CA GLY A 918 -26.57 -7.84 7.52
C GLY A 918 -25.11 -7.49 7.19
N ALA A 919 -24.79 -7.22 5.92
CA ALA A 919 -23.45 -6.93 5.41
C ALA A 919 -23.51 -5.91 4.26
N ASP A 920 -22.33 -5.52 3.74
CA ASP A 920 -22.13 -4.58 2.64
C ASP A 920 -21.40 -5.25 1.46
N ASN A 921 -21.67 -6.55 1.23
CA ASN A 921 -20.92 -7.37 0.29
C ASN A 921 -21.02 -6.82 -1.15
N PHE A 922 -22.20 -6.35 -1.55
CA PHE A 922 -22.42 -5.81 -2.88
C PHE A 922 -21.75 -4.43 -3.04
N ARG A 923 -21.87 -3.54 -2.04
CA ARG A 923 -21.11 -2.27 -2.02
C ARG A 923 -19.61 -2.52 -2.04
N VAL A 924 -19.09 -3.47 -1.26
CA VAL A 924 -17.65 -3.79 -1.24
C VAL A 924 -17.17 -4.34 -2.58
N LYS A 925 -17.96 -5.18 -3.27
CA LYS A 925 -17.67 -5.62 -4.65
C LYS A 925 -17.72 -4.48 -5.66
N ARG A 926 -18.71 -3.59 -5.56
CA ARG A 926 -18.81 -2.36 -6.37
C ARG A 926 -17.58 -1.48 -6.23
N TYR A 927 -17.06 -1.30 -5.02
CA TYR A 927 -15.93 -0.41 -4.78
C TYR A 927 -14.55 -1.04 -4.99
N VAL A 928 -14.30 -2.31 -4.61
CA VAL A 928 -13.03 -2.97 -4.92
C VAL A 928 -12.78 -3.04 -6.43
N SER A 929 -13.85 -3.20 -7.22
CA SER A 929 -13.77 -3.21 -8.69
C SER A 929 -13.19 -1.91 -9.27
N LYS A 930 -13.42 -0.76 -8.61
CA LYS A 930 -13.01 0.57 -9.10
C LYS A 930 -11.50 0.76 -9.20
N TYR A 931 -10.69 0.09 -8.36
CA TYR A 931 -9.23 0.18 -8.37
C TYR A 931 -8.52 -1.14 -8.72
N THR A 932 -9.26 -2.17 -9.13
CA THR A 932 -8.71 -3.49 -9.48
C THR A 932 -9.10 -3.92 -10.90
N ILE A 933 -10.30 -4.48 -11.09
CA ILE A 933 -10.68 -5.10 -12.36
C ILE A 933 -11.11 -4.07 -13.41
N ASN A 934 -11.80 -2.99 -13.03
CA ASN A 934 -12.28 -2.00 -14.00
C ASN A 934 -11.13 -1.23 -14.68
N PRO A 935 -10.11 -0.74 -13.95
CA PRO A 935 -8.91 -0.19 -14.59
C PRO A 935 -8.17 -1.24 -15.45
N ALA A 936 -8.10 -2.50 -15.02
CA ALA A 936 -7.48 -3.55 -15.82
C ALA A 936 -8.21 -3.79 -17.15
N VAL A 937 -9.54 -3.85 -17.12
CA VAL A 937 -10.39 -4.08 -18.30
C VAL A 937 -10.39 -2.87 -19.23
N ALA A 938 -10.48 -1.65 -18.70
CA ALA A 938 -10.42 -0.42 -19.49
C ALA A 938 -9.09 -0.26 -20.25
N GLN A 939 -7.97 -0.70 -19.67
CA GLN A 939 -6.63 -0.54 -20.26
C GLN A 939 -6.09 -1.79 -20.94
N GLY A 940 -6.91 -2.83 -21.14
CA GLY A 940 -6.50 -4.08 -21.78
C GLY A 940 -5.54 -4.96 -20.95
N PHE A 941 -5.23 -4.58 -19.71
CA PHE A 941 -4.41 -5.36 -18.76
C PHE A 941 -5.17 -6.54 -18.14
N GLY A 942 -6.51 -6.57 -18.25
CA GLY A 942 -7.42 -7.49 -17.56
C GLY A 942 -7.21 -8.98 -17.85
N HIS A 943 -6.42 -9.30 -18.87
CA HIS A 943 -6.00 -10.67 -19.21
C HIS A 943 -4.81 -11.18 -18.36
N LEU A 944 -4.16 -10.31 -17.57
CA LEU A 944 -3.02 -10.66 -16.71
C LEU A 944 -3.15 -10.18 -15.25
N VAL A 945 -3.87 -9.08 -14.99
CA VAL A 945 -3.97 -8.46 -13.65
C VAL A 945 -5.40 -8.01 -13.32
N GLY A 946 -5.59 -7.42 -12.13
CA GLY A 946 -6.83 -6.74 -11.72
C GLY A 946 -7.82 -7.58 -10.92
N SER A 947 -7.54 -8.84 -10.61
CA SER A 947 -8.39 -9.69 -9.77
C SER A 947 -7.65 -10.95 -9.30
N ILE A 948 -8.17 -11.58 -8.24
CA ILE A 948 -7.72 -12.90 -7.76
C ILE A 948 -8.44 -13.99 -8.56
N GLU A 949 -7.95 -14.24 -9.78
CA GLU A 949 -8.48 -15.26 -10.70
C GLU A 949 -7.37 -16.18 -11.22
N VAL A 950 -7.68 -17.46 -11.45
CA VAL A 950 -6.72 -18.44 -11.98
C VAL A 950 -6.31 -18.06 -13.41
N GLY A 951 -5.00 -18.10 -13.70
CA GLY A 951 -4.42 -17.66 -14.97
C GLY A 951 -3.94 -16.21 -14.98
N LYS A 952 -4.12 -15.45 -13.89
CA LYS A 952 -3.54 -14.10 -13.71
C LYS A 952 -2.22 -14.13 -12.94
N LEU A 953 -1.47 -13.04 -12.98
CA LEU A 953 -0.27 -12.85 -12.15
C LEU A 953 -0.66 -12.86 -10.67
N ALA A 954 0.19 -13.46 -9.83
CA ALA A 954 0.06 -13.43 -8.38
C ALA A 954 0.52 -12.08 -7.80
N ASP A 955 -0.17 -11.02 -8.23
CA ASP A 955 -0.07 -9.66 -7.72
C ASP A 955 -1.12 -9.48 -6.62
N LEU A 956 -0.73 -9.75 -5.37
CA LEU A 956 -1.62 -9.90 -4.22
C LEU A 956 -1.23 -8.95 -3.08
N VAL A 957 -2.21 -8.46 -2.33
CA VAL A 957 -1.99 -7.60 -1.16
C VAL A 957 -2.59 -8.25 0.08
N VAL A 958 -1.75 -8.39 1.11
CA VAL A 958 -2.10 -9.01 2.39
C VAL A 958 -2.44 -7.91 3.39
N TRP A 959 -3.67 -7.88 3.90
CA TRP A 959 -4.16 -6.89 4.85
C TRP A 959 -4.46 -7.53 6.20
N ASP A 960 -4.00 -6.91 7.29
CA ASP A 960 -4.65 -7.11 8.58
C ASP A 960 -6.02 -6.42 8.55
N PRO A 961 -7.13 -7.05 8.98
CA PRO A 961 -8.47 -6.44 8.91
C PRO A 961 -8.56 -5.07 9.59
N ALA A 962 -7.79 -4.87 10.68
CA ALA A 962 -7.67 -3.60 11.38
C ALA A 962 -7.01 -2.48 10.56
N TRP A 963 -6.19 -2.82 9.57
CA TRP A 963 -5.41 -1.90 8.72
C TRP A 963 -5.87 -1.92 7.25
N PHE A 964 -6.98 -2.60 6.95
CA PHE A 964 -7.54 -2.68 5.62
C PHE A 964 -7.82 -1.28 5.05
N GLY A 965 -7.42 -1.06 3.79
CA GLY A 965 -7.56 0.24 3.12
C GLY A 965 -6.53 1.30 3.50
N THR A 966 -5.60 1.04 4.44
CA THR A 966 -4.53 1.99 4.82
C THR A 966 -3.13 1.42 4.56
N LYS A 967 -2.62 0.59 5.47
CA LYS A 967 -1.23 0.11 5.49
C LYS A 967 -1.20 -1.42 5.37
N PRO A 968 -1.06 -1.98 4.15
CA PRO A 968 -0.98 -3.43 3.96
C PRO A 968 0.18 -4.04 4.75
N ASN A 969 0.09 -5.32 5.05
CA ASN A 969 1.14 -6.08 5.74
C ASN A 969 2.22 -6.54 4.75
N LEU A 970 1.80 -7.10 3.60
CA LEU A 970 2.67 -7.50 2.49
C LEU A 970 2.04 -7.07 1.15
N VAL A 971 2.89 -6.74 0.19
CA VAL A 971 2.54 -6.65 -1.24
C VAL A 971 3.40 -7.63 -2.01
N ILE A 972 2.78 -8.47 -2.82
CA ILE A 972 3.38 -9.54 -3.61
C ILE A 972 3.30 -9.16 -5.09
N LYS A 973 4.38 -9.37 -5.84
CA LYS A 973 4.45 -9.19 -7.30
C LYS A 973 4.88 -10.51 -7.95
N SER A 974 4.05 -11.05 -8.83
CA SER A 974 4.26 -12.33 -9.50
C SER A 974 4.74 -13.44 -8.53
N GLY A 975 4.06 -13.57 -7.39
CA GLY A 975 4.37 -14.58 -6.38
C GLY A 975 5.56 -14.29 -5.44
N LEU A 976 6.32 -13.21 -5.66
CA LEU A 976 7.46 -12.83 -4.82
C LEU A 976 7.15 -11.54 -4.02
N ILE A 977 7.52 -11.49 -2.74
CA ILE A 977 7.21 -10.33 -1.88
C ILE A 977 8.00 -9.09 -2.36
N ALA A 978 7.27 -8.01 -2.63
CA ALA A 978 7.79 -6.75 -3.16
C ALA A 978 7.94 -5.66 -2.09
N SER A 979 6.99 -5.57 -1.16
CA SER A 979 7.01 -4.65 -0.02
C SER A 979 6.43 -5.33 1.23
N ALA A 980 6.96 -5.03 2.41
CA ALA A 980 6.48 -5.59 3.67
C ALA A 980 6.62 -4.62 4.85
N GLN A 981 5.64 -4.60 5.75
CA GLN A 981 5.75 -3.94 7.05
C GLN A 981 6.74 -4.72 7.92
N MET A 982 7.99 -4.25 7.97
CA MET A 982 9.17 -4.96 8.48
C MET A 982 9.93 -4.13 9.53
N GLY A 983 10.29 -4.79 10.62
CA GLY A 983 11.02 -4.24 11.77
C GLY A 983 12.49 -3.88 11.53
N ASP A 984 13.24 -3.72 12.64
CA ASP A 984 14.70 -3.54 12.65
C ASP A 984 15.42 -4.70 11.92
N PRO A 985 16.13 -4.46 10.81
CA PRO A 985 16.80 -5.52 10.04
C PRO A 985 17.96 -6.23 10.78
N ASN A 986 18.40 -5.73 11.93
CA ASN A 986 19.39 -6.40 12.78
C ASN A 986 18.74 -7.30 13.86
N ALA A 987 17.44 -7.16 14.13
CA ALA A 987 16.82 -7.78 15.30
C ALA A 987 16.69 -9.30 15.20
N SER A 988 16.53 -9.94 16.36
CA SER A 988 16.33 -11.38 16.49
C SER A 988 15.02 -11.89 15.85
N ILE A 989 14.01 -11.02 15.69
CA ILE A 989 12.73 -11.30 15.02
C ILE A 989 12.23 -10.09 14.22
N PRO A 990 11.51 -10.29 13.10
CA PRO A 990 11.13 -9.22 12.15
C PRO A 990 10.08 -8.22 12.67
N THR A 991 9.55 -8.43 13.87
CA THR A 991 8.50 -7.63 14.52
C THR A 991 9.02 -6.58 15.51
N VAL A 992 10.34 -6.49 15.68
CA VAL A 992 10.99 -5.49 16.55
C VAL A 992 10.95 -4.10 15.91
N GLN A 993 10.59 -3.07 16.68
CA GLN A 993 10.54 -1.70 16.17
C GLN A 993 11.94 -1.21 15.73
N PRO A 994 12.06 -0.49 14.58
CA PRO A 994 10.97 0.15 13.86
C PRO A 994 10.33 -0.66 12.72
N ILE A 995 9.02 -0.86 12.78
CA ILE A 995 8.20 -1.44 11.71
C ILE A 995 7.85 -0.36 10.67
N ILE A 996 8.40 -0.50 9.46
CA ILE A 996 8.07 0.34 8.30
C ILE A 996 7.83 -0.51 7.04
N ALA A 997 7.11 0.00 6.05
CA ALA A 997 6.95 -0.66 4.74
C ALA A 997 8.27 -0.63 3.94
N ARG A 998 9.10 -1.66 4.07
CA ARG A 998 10.41 -1.76 3.40
C ARG A 998 10.29 -2.50 2.06
N PRO A 999 11.04 -2.10 1.01
CA PRO A 999 11.17 -2.91 -0.20
C PRO A 999 11.83 -4.25 0.13
N MET A 1000 11.30 -5.33 -0.45
CA MET A 1000 11.72 -6.71 -0.22
C MET A 1000 12.57 -7.22 -1.41
N PHE A 1001 12.49 -8.50 -1.77
CA PHE A 1001 13.36 -9.09 -2.80
C PHE A 1001 12.82 -8.96 -4.24
N ALA A 1002 11.50 -8.87 -4.47
CA ALA A 1002 10.97 -8.74 -5.84
C ALA A 1002 11.49 -7.53 -6.65
N PRO A 1003 11.72 -6.32 -6.07
CA PRO A 1003 12.31 -5.18 -6.79
C PRO A 1003 13.71 -5.46 -7.36
N LEU A 1004 14.41 -6.49 -6.86
CA LEU A 1004 15.72 -6.92 -7.36
C LEU A 1004 15.62 -7.93 -8.52
N VAL A 1005 14.40 -8.34 -8.89
CA VAL A 1005 14.10 -9.33 -9.93
C VAL A 1005 13.14 -8.71 -10.96
N PRO A 1006 13.63 -7.97 -11.97
CA PRO A 1006 12.78 -7.23 -12.91
C PRO A 1006 11.66 -8.07 -13.57
N ALA A 1007 11.91 -9.36 -13.81
CA ALA A 1007 10.92 -10.29 -14.37
C ALA A 1007 9.65 -10.50 -13.51
N SER A 1008 9.63 -10.09 -12.22
CA SER A 1008 8.42 -10.14 -11.37
C SER A 1008 7.39 -9.04 -11.69
N SER A 1009 7.71 -8.15 -12.64
CA SER A 1009 6.87 -7.03 -13.04
C SER A 1009 6.82 -6.87 -14.56
N VAL A 1010 5.70 -6.33 -15.05
CA VAL A 1010 5.39 -6.20 -16.48
C VAL A 1010 5.56 -4.76 -16.98
N LEU A 1011 6.09 -4.58 -18.18
CA LEU A 1011 5.91 -3.36 -18.98
C LEU A 1011 4.82 -3.60 -20.02
N PHE A 1012 3.72 -2.87 -19.90
CA PHE A 1012 2.61 -2.91 -20.84
C PHE A 1012 2.85 -1.91 -21.98
N VAL A 1013 2.78 -2.41 -23.21
CA VAL A 1013 3.08 -1.67 -24.45
C VAL A 1013 2.01 -1.97 -25.51
N SER A 1014 2.02 -1.25 -26.65
CA SER A 1014 1.17 -1.62 -27.80
C SER A 1014 1.65 -2.91 -28.47
N ALA A 1015 0.73 -3.68 -29.06
CA ALA A 1015 1.09 -4.80 -29.93
C ALA A 1015 1.96 -4.36 -31.12
N ALA A 1016 1.70 -3.17 -31.67
CA ALA A 1016 2.46 -2.58 -32.77
C ALA A 1016 3.95 -2.35 -32.43
N SER A 1017 4.27 -1.96 -31.19
CA SER A 1017 5.66 -1.73 -30.75
C SER A 1017 6.50 -2.99 -30.56
N ILE A 1018 5.83 -4.12 -30.30
CA ILE A 1018 6.46 -5.45 -30.31
C ILE A 1018 6.65 -5.92 -31.75
N ALA A 1019 5.62 -5.81 -32.58
CA ALA A 1019 5.64 -6.23 -33.98
C ALA A 1019 6.64 -5.44 -34.86
N SER A 1020 6.89 -4.16 -34.55
CA SER A 1020 7.89 -3.32 -35.22
C SER A 1020 9.33 -3.65 -34.83
N GLY A 1021 9.54 -4.46 -33.78
CA GLY A 1021 10.85 -4.70 -33.17
C GLY A 1021 11.39 -3.53 -32.33
N ALA A 1022 10.64 -2.42 -32.19
CA ALA A 1022 11.09 -1.25 -31.44
C ALA A 1022 11.44 -1.59 -29.98
N ILE A 1023 10.53 -2.26 -29.27
CA ILE A 1023 10.74 -2.67 -27.88
C ILE A 1023 11.95 -3.60 -27.71
N ALA A 1024 12.18 -4.53 -28.65
CA ALA A 1024 13.32 -5.43 -28.60
C ALA A 1024 14.67 -4.68 -28.69
N SER A 1025 14.69 -3.50 -29.33
CA SER A 1025 15.89 -2.65 -29.41
C SER A 1025 16.23 -1.91 -28.11
N TYR A 1026 15.32 -1.87 -27.12
CA TYR A 1026 15.47 -1.05 -25.91
C TYR A 1026 16.22 -1.75 -24.77
N GLY A 1027 16.46 -3.07 -24.84
CA GLY A 1027 17.24 -3.80 -23.83
C GLY A 1027 16.60 -3.91 -22.44
N LEU A 1028 15.26 -3.91 -22.39
CA LEU A 1028 14.48 -4.01 -21.15
C LEU A 1028 14.67 -5.39 -20.47
N ARG A 1029 14.59 -5.43 -19.14
CA ARG A 1029 14.78 -6.64 -18.30
C ARG A 1029 13.48 -7.14 -17.68
N LYS A 1030 12.47 -6.27 -17.55
CA LYS A 1030 11.09 -6.65 -17.19
C LYS A 1030 10.46 -7.53 -18.27
N ARG A 1031 9.44 -8.30 -17.87
CA ARG A 1031 8.54 -8.96 -18.83
C ARG A 1031 7.81 -7.88 -19.64
N VAL A 1032 7.73 -8.02 -20.95
CA VAL A 1032 6.97 -7.10 -21.81
C VAL A 1032 5.71 -7.79 -22.34
N GLU A 1033 4.57 -7.11 -22.26
CA GLU A 1033 3.27 -7.63 -22.71
C GLU A 1033 2.49 -6.58 -23.49
N ALA A 1034 1.79 -7.02 -24.53
CA ALA A 1034 0.87 -6.17 -25.27
C ALA A 1034 -0.45 -5.95 -24.50
N VAL A 1035 -0.97 -4.72 -24.51
CA VAL A 1035 -2.39 -4.44 -24.25
C VAL A 1035 -3.27 -5.04 -25.35
N LYS A 1036 -4.51 -5.41 -24.98
CA LYS A 1036 -5.43 -6.22 -25.80
C LYS A 1036 -6.88 -5.87 -25.47
N GLY A 1037 -7.72 -5.61 -26.49
CA GLY A 1037 -9.16 -5.39 -26.36
C GLY A 1037 -9.58 -4.01 -25.88
N CYS A 1038 -8.70 -3.01 -25.98
CA CYS A 1038 -8.93 -1.62 -25.54
C CYS A 1038 -10.07 -0.92 -26.28
N ARG A 1039 -10.46 -1.41 -27.46
CA ARG A 1039 -11.47 -0.78 -28.35
C ARG A 1039 -12.83 -1.51 -28.36
N THR A 1040 -12.92 -2.67 -27.72
CA THR A 1040 -14.15 -3.50 -27.65
C THR A 1040 -14.89 -3.39 -26.32
N VAL A 1041 -14.28 -2.75 -25.33
CA VAL A 1041 -14.79 -2.52 -23.97
C VAL A 1041 -15.70 -1.28 -23.94
N GLY A 1042 -16.82 -1.37 -23.23
CA GLY A 1042 -17.73 -0.25 -22.96
C GLY A 1042 -18.20 -0.23 -21.49
N LYS A 1043 -19.10 0.68 -21.15
CA LYS A 1043 -19.61 0.88 -19.78
C LYS A 1043 -20.18 -0.42 -19.17
N LYS A 1044 -20.92 -1.19 -19.97
CA LYS A 1044 -21.47 -2.52 -19.67
C LYS A 1044 -20.45 -3.55 -19.14
N ASP A 1045 -19.17 -3.37 -19.46
CA ASP A 1045 -18.12 -4.33 -19.12
C ASP A 1045 -17.46 -4.00 -17.76
N MET A 1046 -17.72 -2.81 -17.21
CA MET A 1046 -17.24 -2.36 -15.91
C MET A 1046 -17.99 -3.09 -14.79
N ARG A 1047 -17.29 -4.02 -14.13
CA ARG A 1047 -17.85 -4.92 -13.11
C ARG A 1047 -18.47 -4.12 -11.97
N PHE A 1048 -19.74 -4.42 -11.65
CA PHE A 1048 -20.59 -3.75 -10.66
C PHE A 1048 -20.77 -2.23 -10.86
N ASN A 1049 -20.31 -1.67 -11.98
CA ASN A 1049 -20.26 -0.23 -12.23
C ASN A 1049 -20.57 0.12 -13.69
N ASP A 1050 -21.63 -0.52 -14.19
CA ASP A 1050 -22.17 -0.49 -15.55
C ASP A 1050 -23.40 0.43 -15.69
N SER A 1051 -23.79 1.13 -14.62
CA SER A 1051 -24.97 1.99 -14.60
C SER A 1051 -24.81 3.20 -15.53
N MET A 1052 -25.88 3.54 -16.26
CA MET A 1052 -25.96 4.66 -17.20
C MET A 1052 -27.24 5.45 -16.92
N PRO A 1053 -27.33 6.16 -15.78
CA PRO A 1053 -28.47 7.02 -15.51
C PRO A 1053 -28.50 8.15 -16.53
N ARG A 1054 -29.70 8.59 -16.93
CA ARG A 1054 -29.83 9.79 -17.76
C ARG A 1054 -29.47 11.02 -16.93
N MET A 1055 -28.53 11.82 -17.42
CA MET A 1055 -28.02 12.96 -16.67
C MET A 1055 -28.70 14.27 -17.06
N ARG A 1056 -28.81 15.18 -16.09
CA ARG A 1056 -28.94 16.62 -16.31
C ARG A 1056 -28.04 17.34 -15.32
N VAL A 1057 -27.34 18.36 -15.80
CA VAL A 1057 -26.65 19.35 -14.97
C VAL A 1057 -27.30 20.70 -15.26
N ASP A 1058 -27.62 21.44 -14.22
CA ASP A 1058 -28.21 22.76 -14.36
C ASP A 1058 -27.12 23.83 -14.58
N PRO A 1059 -27.16 24.64 -15.66
CA PRO A 1059 -26.02 25.48 -16.03
C PRO A 1059 -25.84 26.73 -15.16
N GLU A 1060 -26.85 27.11 -14.36
CA GLU A 1060 -26.78 28.27 -13.45
C GLU A 1060 -26.59 27.84 -11.98
N SER A 1061 -27.20 26.74 -11.55
CA SER A 1061 -27.14 26.25 -10.17
C SER A 1061 -26.21 25.04 -9.94
N TYR A 1062 -25.64 24.47 -11.01
CA TYR A 1062 -24.82 23.25 -11.02
C TYR A 1062 -25.50 22.00 -10.44
N THR A 1063 -26.81 22.08 -10.15
CA THR A 1063 -27.64 20.97 -9.64
C THR A 1063 -27.55 19.78 -10.59
N VAL A 1064 -27.07 18.63 -10.08
CA VAL A 1064 -26.96 17.38 -10.84
C VAL A 1064 -28.16 16.48 -10.56
N GLU A 1065 -28.84 16.05 -11.62
CA GLU A 1065 -29.92 15.07 -11.60
C GLU A 1065 -29.49 13.79 -12.35
N ALA A 1066 -29.81 12.63 -11.78
CA ALA A 1066 -29.63 11.30 -12.39
C ALA A 1066 -31.00 10.60 -12.45
N ASP A 1067 -31.45 10.26 -13.65
CA ASP A 1067 -32.80 9.76 -13.95
C ASP A 1067 -33.96 10.68 -13.44
N GLY A 1068 -33.65 11.94 -13.16
CA GLY A 1068 -34.57 12.95 -12.61
C GLY A 1068 -34.50 13.13 -11.09
N GLU A 1069 -33.70 12.32 -10.38
CA GLU A 1069 -33.46 12.45 -8.93
C GLU A 1069 -32.19 13.26 -8.66
N VAL A 1070 -32.26 14.22 -7.72
CA VAL A 1070 -31.12 15.12 -7.43
C VAL A 1070 -30.03 14.39 -6.65
N CYS A 1071 -28.80 14.42 -7.17
CA CYS A 1071 -27.65 13.74 -6.59
C CYS A 1071 -26.95 14.59 -5.50
N THR A 1072 -27.58 14.71 -4.33
CA THR A 1072 -27.00 15.43 -3.18
C THR A 1072 -26.21 14.54 -2.23
N ALA A 1073 -25.19 15.11 -1.59
CA ALA A 1073 -24.45 14.52 -0.47
C ALA A 1073 -23.85 15.63 0.41
N GLU A 1074 -24.08 15.60 1.72
CA GLU A 1074 -23.52 16.60 2.65
C GLU A 1074 -22.00 16.41 2.83
N PRO A 1075 -21.20 17.48 3.02
CA PRO A 1075 -19.77 17.34 3.30
C PRO A 1075 -19.53 16.69 4.66
N SER A 1076 -18.67 15.67 4.73
CA SER A 1076 -18.32 15.04 6.01
C SER A 1076 -17.36 15.90 6.84
N ASP A 1077 -17.65 16.06 8.15
CA ASP A 1077 -16.74 16.63 9.15
C ASP A 1077 -15.54 15.73 9.46
N THR A 1078 -15.75 14.40 9.45
CA THR A 1078 -14.73 13.41 9.81
C THR A 1078 -14.80 12.18 8.89
N LEU A 1079 -13.70 11.43 8.80
CA LEU A 1079 -13.61 10.17 8.08
C LEU A 1079 -12.79 9.15 8.89
N PRO A 1080 -13.16 7.85 8.88
CA PRO A 1080 -12.31 6.78 9.38
C PRO A 1080 -11.05 6.63 8.52
N LEU A 1081 -10.11 5.80 8.96
CA LEU A 1081 -8.86 5.52 8.24
C LEU A 1081 -7.90 6.73 8.14
N THR A 1082 -8.06 7.74 9.00
CA THR A 1082 -7.30 9.00 8.97
C THR A 1082 -6.36 9.12 10.17
N GLN A 1083 -6.69 9.98 11.14
CA GLN A 1083 -5.83 10.31 12.29
C GLN A 1083 -5.68 9.15 13.29
N GLU A 1084 -6.45 8.06 13.19
CA GLU A 1084 -6.19 6.85 13.98
C GLU A 1084 -4.96 6.07 13.46
N PHE A 1085 -4.59 6.30 12.19
CA PHE A 1085 -3.60 5.51 11.44
C PHE A 1085 -2.33 6.29 11.09
N TYR A 1086 -2.46 7.53 10.63
CA TYR A 1086 -1.33 8.33 10.11
C TYR A 1086 -0.75 9.28 11.18
N VAL A 1087 0.54 9.63 11.04
CA VAL A 1087 1.27 10.46 12.01
C VAL A 1087 1.11 11.96 11.73
N TYR A 1088 0.91 12.28 10.46
CA TYR A 1088 0.66 13.58 9.86
C TYR A 1088 -0.52 13.42 8.90
#